data_AF-A0A2N1TDF9-F1
#
_entry.id   AF-A0A2N1TDF9-F1
#
_cell.length_a   1.000
_cell.length_b   1.000
_cell.length_c   1.000
_cell.angle_alpha   90.00
_cell.angle_beta   90.00
_cell.angle_gamma   90.00
#
_symmetry.space_group_name_H-M   'P 1'
#
loop_
_entity.id
_entity.type
_entity.pdbx_description
1 polymer ?
#
loop_
_entity_poly.entity_id
_entity_poly.type
_entity_poly.pdbx_seq_one_letter_code
_entity_poly.pdbx_strand_id
1 'polypeptide(L)'
;MKKPVKKLFIPCITAVLTVVVFMTGSVHSQNINELDNRAQEHFDKKEFSSAIALWLNILDIEPDNEKIQNKIEMIYELKQRKDVALQTAKLNYQIAKKILDTNYELGKSKAKIAINSYIEAYRIDPEDQELQALKDDMRRLNDQISAEEERRRLSRELQEKNLRLRAMAQQHMEEKQYEQALKIWNDILSFLPSDVIAIEGKRTCRLAIDNRLKFEKIQQFMAKGKELFAAKEFKMAHLEFVQVLSLDPDNRDAKEYITEVNDELDKIRRFEQRKLQAEDFYQSGIRNVDANNFDLALEDFESALALIEDYKDTKQRIAGMDRLRKDYREKEKERRLFTINKEFQDGILAFSEGNYRIAISAFSKTLSLDPDNKPAKDYLQRAQDAQRQLSEEEVDQFSPYYDIVNSLVISGKGLYNKGKYFESRKKWDQILKLFPKNKIATEYILKCDLKLSPDSYKEFSLRIINEGKDSLKKKKFPDALKKFELIKSIDANYPGINQYIAAARGGMTAEKDNLTVADKREVERRLQLAGTYYQRGGRDNYEQALVQYRWITQRDPENVKAVIGANKIESMLRIEPGQGAAGKKPRLTPEQNQLVKKYYYSGINYYTSNNFQKAIDEWRKVLAIDPTHVKAKNNIRKSLAFLGR
;
A
#
# COMPACT_ATOMS: atom_id res chain seq x y z
N MET A 1 6.02 112.20 -54.09
CA MET A 1 5.01 112.70 -55.05
C MET A 1 5.41 112.33 -56.47
N LYS A 2 4.38 112.20 -57.32
CA LYS A 2 4.40 112.10 -58.79
C LYS A 2 5.64 112.71 -59.48
N LYS A 3 6.18 111.97 -60.47
CA LYS A 3 6.42 112.31 -61.91
C LYS A 3 6.65 113.79 -62.28
N PRO A 4 7.24 114.11 -63.46
CA PRO A 4 8.22 113.39 -64.30
C PRO A 4 9.26 114.29 -65.04
N VAL A 5 10.24 113.67 -65.69
CA VAL A 5 10.77 113.91 -67.07
C VAL A 5 10.92 115.36 -67.58
N LYS A 6 12.15 115.81 -67.93
CA LYS A 6 12.73 115.83 -69.31
C LYS A 6 14.14 116.45 -69.39
N LYS A 7 14.91 115.97 -70.37
CA LYS A 7 16.19 116.45 -70.98
C LYS A 7 16.15 117.97 -71.29
N LEU A 8 17.24 118.74 -71.42
CA LEU A 8 18.37 118.58 -72.35
C LEU A 8 19.45 119.69 -72.08
N PHE A 9 20.74 119.33 -72.23
CA PHE A 9 21.94 120.08 -72.70
C PHE A 9 22.28 121.55 -72.26
N ILE A 10 23.46 121.69 -71.60
CA ILE A 10 24.67 122.56 -71.87
C ILE A 10 24.46 124.10 -72.06
N PRO A 11 25.32 125.07 -71.60
CA PRO A 11 26.79 125.02 -71.37
C PRO A 11 27.42 125.83 -70.19
N CYS A 12 28.73 125.58 -69.99
CA CYS A 12 29.83 126.54 -69.77
C CYS A 12 30.05 127.36 -68.47
N ILE A 13 31.36 127.43 -68.14
CA ILE A 13 32.17 128.59 -67.75
C ILE A 13 32.56 128.74 -66.26
N THR A 14 33.84 128.37 -66.03
CA THR A 14 34.92 129.05 -65.27
C THR A 14 34.77 129.38 -63.78
N ALA A 15 35.80 129.03 -63.02
CA ALA A 15 36.62 130.02 -62.31
C ALA A 15 37.98 129.42 -61.89
N VAL A 16 39.03 130.16 -62.23
CA VAL A 16 40.42 130.00 -61.81
C VAL A 16 40.58 130.62 -60.40
N LEU A 17 41.38 130.03 -59.52
CA LEU A 17 42.24 130.83 -58.63
C LEU A 17 43.53 130.08 -58.25
N THR A 18 44.62 130.79 -58.49
CA THR A 18 46.04 130.55 -58.22
C THR A 18 46.41 130.82 -56.76
N VAL A 19 47.38 130.06 -56.21
CA VAL A 19 48.41 130.60 -55.30
C VAL A 19 49.75 129.97 -55.67
N VAL A 20 50.70 130.83 -56.00
CA VAL A 20 52.12 130.57 -56.24
C VAL A 20 52.85 130.71 -54.90
N VAL A 21 53.74 129.77 -54.57
CA VAL A 21 54.88 130.02 -53.67
C VAL A 21 56.15 129.56 -54.39
N PHE A 22 56.99 130.53 -54.74
CA PHE A 22 58.38 130.31 -55.14
C PHE A 22 59.20 129.88 -53.92
N MET A 23 59.88 128.74 -53.99
CA MET A 23 61.22 128.58 -53.43
C MET A 23 62.08 127.76 -54.38
N THR A 24 63.20 128.35 -54.73
CA THR A 24 64.22 127.92 -55.69
C THR A 24 64.94 126.65 -55.25
N GLY A 25 65.17 125.71 -56.18
CA GLY A 25 66.11 124.61 -55.96
C GLY A 25 66.09 123.52 -57.03
N SER A 26 66.94 123.69 -58.05
CA SER A 26 67.47 122.67 -58.99
C SER A 26 66.49 121.67 -59.65
N VAL A 27 66.25 121.89 -60.94
CA VAL A 27 65.84 120.83 -61.88
C VAL A 27 66.90 119.72 -61.87
N HIS A 28 66.54 118.51 -61.43
CA HIS A 28 67.23 117.25 -61.70
C HIS A 28 66.22 116.34 -62.43
N SER A 29 66.49 115.98 -63.67
CA SER A 29 65.71 114.99 -64.42
C SER A 29 65.77 113.63 -63.71
N GLN A 30 64.63 113.04 -63.34
CA GLN A 30 64.56 111.69 -62.76
C GLN A 30 64.94 110.59 -63.78
N ASN A 31 65.60 109.53 -63.31
CA ASN A 31 66.16 108.44 -64.12
C ASN A 31 65.19 107.25 -64.20
N ILE A 32 65.01 106.67 -65.40
CA ILE A 32 64.03 105.62 -65.72
C ILE A 32 64.19 104.37 -64.85
N ASN A 33 65.42 103.98 -64.51
CA ASN A 33 65.70 102.80 -63.67
C ASN A 33 65.10 102.89 -62.26
N GLU A 34 64.98 104.09 -61.72
CA GLU A 34 64.43 104.30 -60.37
C GLU A 34 62.90 104.12 -60.36
N LEU A 35 62.22 104.49 -61.45
CA LEU A 35 60.79 104.25 -61.63
C LEU A 35 60.48 102.75 -61.79
N ASP A 36 61.31 102.00 -62.53
CA ASP A 36 61.08 100.57 -62.78
C ASP A 36 61.24 99.74 -61.50
N ASN A 37 62.24 100.05 -60.67
CA ASN A 37 62.44 99.38 -59.38
C ASN A 37 61.26 99.60 -58.42
N ARG A 38 60.72 100.83 -58.36
CA ARG A 38 59.53 101.14 -57.55
C ARG A 38 58.29 100.42 -58.07
N ALA A 39 58.11 100.39 -59.39
CA ALA A 39 57.02 99.65 -60.01
C ALA A 39 57.12 98.14 -59.74
N GLN A 40 58.32 97.58 -59.79
CA GLN A 40 58.59 96.18 -59.43
C GLN A 40 58.29 95.91 -57.94
N GLU A 41 58.65 96.82 -57.03
CA GLU A 41 58.31 96.70 -55.61
C GLU A 41 56.80 96.67 -55.38
N HIS A 42 56.04 97.53 -56.08
CA HIS A 42 54.58 97.48 -56.07
C HIS A 42 54.04 96.17 -56.67
N PHE A 43 54.64 95.63 -57.72
CA PHE A 43 54.26 94.33 -58.30
C PHE A 43 54.50 93.17 -57.32
N ASP A 44 55.65 93.15 -56.64
CA ASP A 44 56.00 92.13 -55.66
C ASP A 44 55.08 92.20 -54.42
N LYS A 45 54.63 93.42 -54.08
CA LYS A 45 53.56 93.67 -53.09
C LYS A 45 52.15 93.39 -53.61
N LYS A 46 52.00 92.95 -54.86
CA LYS A 46 50.73 92.69 -55.57
C LYS A 46 49.85 93.93 -55.75
N GLU A 47 50.42 95.13 -55.59
CA GLU A 47 49.79 96.41 -55.86
C GLU A 47 49.83 96.72 -57.37
N PHE A 48 49.18 95.85 -58.15
CA PHE A 48 49.27 95.83 -59.61
C PHE A 48 48.89 97.15 -60.28
N SER A 49 47.93 97.89 -59.73
CA SER A 49 47.53 99.20 -60.29
C SER A 49 48.63 100.25 -60.11
N SER A 50 49.31 100.24 -58.96
CA SER A 50 50.45 101.11 -58.67
C SER A 50 51.65 100.75 -59.55
N ALA A 51 51.91 99.45 -59.73
CA ALA A 51 52.95 98.94 -60.63
C ALA A 51 52.69 99.35 -62.09
N ILE A 52 51.47 99.14 -62.60
CA ILE A 52 51.08 99.55 -63.95
C ILE A 52 51.23 101.06 -64.12
N ALA A 53 50.76 101.88 -63.17
CA ALA A 53 50.84 103.34 -63.30
C ALA A 53 52.29 103.84 -63.42
N LEU A 54 53.20 103.28 -62.61
CA LEU A 54 54.62 103.62 -62.68
C LEU A 54 55.28 103.10 -63.97
N TRP A 55 54.91 101.92 -64.46
CA TRP A 55 55.39 101.40 -65.75
C TRP A 55 54.82 102.17 -66.94
N LEU A 56 53.57 102.64 -66.89
CA LEU A 56 53.00 103.52 -67.91
C LEU A 56 53.71 104.87 -67.95
N ASN A 57 54.06 105.45 -66.79
CA ASN A 57 54.88 106.66 -66.75
C ASN A 57 56.26 106.45 -67.41
N ILE A 58 56.81 105.23 -67.34
CA ILE A 58 58.05 104.90 -68.07
C ILE A 58 57.80 104.85 -69.58
N LEU A 59 56.69 104.24 -70.03
CA LEU A 59 56.31 104.23 -71.46
C LEU A 59 55.97 105.62 -72.01
N ASP A 60 55.50 106.57 -71.18
CA ASP A 60 55.34 107.96 -71.60
C ASP A 60 56.68 108.66 -71.90
N ILE A 61 57.76 108.21 -71.25
CA ILE A 61 59.13 108.72 -71.45
C ILE A 61 59.83 107.95 -72.59
N GLU A 62 59.70 106.63 -72.61
CA GLU A 62 60.24 105.72 -73.63
C GLU A 62 59.11 104.86 -74.23
N PRO A 63 58.42 105.36 -75.27
CA PRO A 63 57.28 104.66 -75.87
C PRO A 63 57.62 103.27 -76.43
N ASP A 64 58.86 103.07 -76.87
CA ASP A 64 59.32 101.83 -77.51
C ASP A 64 59.99 100.85 -76.52
N ASN A 65 59.81 101.00 -75.20
CA ASN A 65 60.44 100.14 -74.20
C ASN A 65 59.70 98.79 -74.03
N GLU A 66 60.06 97.82 -74.88
CA GLU A 66 59.48 96.47 -74.88
C GLU A 66 59.54 95.76 -73.52
N LYS A 67 60.58 95.99 -72.70
CA LYS A 67 60.70 95.33 -71.38
C LYS A 67 59.60 95.76 -70.43
N ILE A 68 59.30 97.05 -70.40
CA ILE A 68 58.26 97.61 -69.53
C ILE A 68 56.87 97.24 -70.05
N GLN A 69 56.69 97.24 -71.38
CA GLN A 69 55.47 96.77 -72.01
C GLN A 69 55.16 95.30 -71.65
N ASN A 70 56.14 94.40 -71.74
CA ASN A 70 55.98 93.00 -71.34
C ASN A 70 55.60 92.83 -69.86
N LYS A 71 56.15 93.68 -68.97
CA LYS A 71 55.81 93.67 -67.54
C LYS A 71 54.35 94.10 -67.30
N ILE A 72 53.86 95.09 -68.04
CA ILE A 72 52.45 95.51 -68.01
C ILE A 72 51.54 94.40 -68.54
N GLU A 73 51.88 93.80 -69.69
CA GLU A 73 51.13 92.69 -70.29
C GLU A 73 51.00 91.50 -69.34
N MET A 74 52.10 91.11 -68.67
CA MET A 74 52.08 90.05 -67.65
C MET A 74 51.09 90.33 -66.50
N ILE A 75 50.97 91.59 -66.05
CA ILE A 75 49.96 91.94 -65.03
C ILE A 75 48.54 91.76 -65.59
N TYR A 76 48.30 92.17 -66.83
CA TYR A 76 46.99 91.98 -67.46
C TYR A 76 46.65 90.49 -67.62
N GLU A 77 47.61 89.65 -67.99
CA GLU A 77 47.45 88.19 -68.03
C GLU A 77 47.15 87.60 -66.65
N LEU A 78 47.85 88.04 -65.59
CA LEU A 78 47.60 87.59 -64.22
C LEU A 78 46.20 87.99 -63.73
N LYS A 79 45.77 89.23 -64.02
CA LYS A 79 44.42 89.70 -63.73
C LYS A 79 43.37 88.88 -64.47
N GLN A 80 43.57 88.65 -65.78
CA GLN A 80 42.68 87.83 -66.58
C GLN A 80 42.59 86.39 -66.06
N ARG A 81 43.73 85.78 -65.70
CA ARG A 81 43.77 84.42 -65.14
C ARG A 81 43.04 84.34 -63.80
N LYS A 82 43.22 85.32 -62.91
CA LYS A 82 42.47 85.42 -61.65
C LYS A 82 40.97 85.50 -61.91
N ASP A 83 40.54 86.37 -62.83
CA ASP A 83 39.12 86.56 -63.14
C ASP A 83 38.49 85.29 -63.72
N VAL A 84 39.19 84.61 -64.63
CA VAL A 84 38.73 83.31 -65.18
C VAL A 84 38.62 82.27 -64.08
N ALA A 85 39.61 82.16 -63.19
CA ALA A 85 39.59 81.22 -62.07
C ALA A 85 38.48 81.55 -61.06
N LEU A 86 38.23 82.83 -60.78
CA LEU A 86 37.15 83.30 -59.90
C LEU A 86 35.76 83.01 -60.50
N GLN A 87 35.56 83.28 -61.79
CA GLN A 87 34.31 82.94 -62.48
C GLN A 87 34.08 81.43 -62.53
N THR A 88 35.15 80.66 -62.79
CA THR A 88 35.12 79.19 -62.76
C THR A 88 34.76 78.67 -61.38
N ALA A 89 35.32 79.27 -60.32
CA ALA A 89 35.01 78.94 -58.93
C ALA A 89 33.53 79.20 -58.60
N LYS A 90 33.02 80.38 -58.93
CA LYS A 90 31.62 80.78 -58.69
C LYS A 90 30.63 79.90 -59.44
N LEU A 91 30.87 79.66 -60.72
CA LEU A 91 29.99 78.83 -61.55
C LEU A 91 29.91 77.40 -61.02
N ASN A 92 31.08 76.77 -60.78
CA ASN A 92 31.10 75.39 -60.32
C ASN A 92 30.61 75.26 -58.87
N TYR A 93 30.77 76.28 -58.03
CA TYR A 93 30.17 76.33 -56.69
C TYR A 93 28.64 76.30 -56.78
N GLN A 94 28.04 77.14 -57.64
CA GLN A 94 26.58 77.14 -57.82
C GLN A 94 26.05 75.81 -58.37
N ILE A 95 26.76 75.22 -59.33
CA ILE A 95 26.40 73.90 -59.87
C ILE A 95 26.50 72.85 -58.76
N ALA A 96 27.63 72.80 -58.05
CA ALA A 96 27.85 71.86 -56.96
C ALA A 96 26.74 71.96 -55.92
N LYS A 97 26.42 73.16 -55.44
CA LYS A 97 25.36 73.42 -54.46
C LYS A 97 23.99 72.89 -54.91
N LYS A 98 23.68 72.92 -56.21
CA LYS A 98 22.39 72.45 -56.74
C LYS A 98 22.31 70.94 -56.87
N ILE A 99 23.41 70.28 -57.21
CA ILE A 99 23.38 68.85 -57.58
C ILE A 99 23.97 67.91 -56.52
N LEU A 100 24.64 68.43 -55.48
CA LEU A 100 25.30 67.61 -54.46
C LEU A 100 24.33 66.63 -53.77
N ASP A 101 23.10 67.07 -53.51
CA ASP A 101 22.06 66.26 -52.88
C ASP A 101 21.47 65.21 -53.85
N THR A 102 21.34 65.55 -55.13
CA THR A 102 20.69 64.70 -56.14
C THR A 102 21.64 63.73 -56.83
N ASN A 103 22.90 64.13 -57.04
CA ASN A 103 23.95 63.37 -57.70
C ASN A 103 25.29 63.70 -57.05
N TYR A 104 25.58 62.95 -55.99
CA TYR A 104 26.74 63.15 -55.15
C TYR A 104 28.07 63.16 -55.91
N GLU A 105 28.30 62.19 -56.81
CA GLU A 105 29.58 62.08 -57.53
C GLU A 105 29.80 63.27 -58.49
N LEU A 106 28.76 63.67 -59.21
CA LEU A 106 28.84 64.82 -60.10
C LEU A 106 28.99 66.13 -59.29
N GLY A 107 28.25 66.27 -58.19
CA GLY A 107 28.33 67.43 -57.30
C GLY A 107 29.70 67.58 -56.64
N LYS A 108 30.28 66.48 -56.15
CA LYS A 108 31.64 66.42 -55.61
C LYS A 108 32.68 66.83 -56.65
N SER A 109 32.56 66.34 -57.89
CA SER A 109 33.46 66.72 -58.98
C SER A 109 33.42 68.23 -59.23
N LYS A 110 32.21 68.82 -59.30
CA LYS A 110 32.02 70.26 -59.48
C LYS A 110 32.53 71.07 -58.29
N ALA A 111 32.30 70.61 -57.07
CA ALA A 111 32.81 71.26 -55.88
C ALA A 111 34.35 71.28 -55.82
N LYS A 112 35.01 70.18 -56.20
CA LYS A 112 36.47 70.12 -56.30
C LYS A 112 37.02 71.13 -57.31
N ILE A 113 36.37 71.24 -58.48
CA ILE A 113 36.72 72.27 -59.47
C ILE A 113 36.54 73.66 -58.86
N ALA A 114 35.42 73.91 -58.18
CA ALA A 114 35.12 75.20 -57.56
C ALA A 114 36.19 75.61 -56.52
N ILE A 115 36.54 74.68 -55.62
CA ILE A 115 37.53 74.89 -54.57
C ILE A 115 38.93 75.09 -55.17
N ASN A 116 39.34 74.27 -56.14
CA ASN A 116 40.66 74.38 -56.76
C ASN A 116 40.82 75.69 -57.53
N SER A 117 39.82 76.08 -58.33
CA SER A 117 39.83 77.36 -59.04
C SER A 117 39.77 78.55 -58.08
N TYR A 118 39.05 78.43 -56.96
CA TYR A 118 39.10 79.44 -55.89
C TYR A 118 40.50 79.56 -55.29
N ILE A 119 41.16 78.45 -54.96
CA ILE A 119 42.53 78.44 -54.43
C ILE A 119 43.51 79.08 -55.44
N GLU A 120 43.36 78.80 -56.73
CA GLU A 120 44.17 79.42 -57.78
C GLU A 120 43.98 80.94 -57.83
N ALA A 121 42.73 81.41 -57.85
CA ALA A 121 42.41 82.83 -57.84
C ALA A 121 42.90 83.53 -56.54
N TYR A 122 42.69 82.91 -55.38
CA TYR A 122 43.13 83.41 -54.07
C TYR A 122 44.65 83.50 -53.95
N ARG A 123 45.42 82.61 -54.61
CA ARG A 123 46.88 82.69 -54.63
C ARG A 123 47.40 83.88 -55.44
N ILE A 124 46.68 84.28 -56.49
CA ILE A 124 47.06 85.43 -57.34
C ILE A 124 46.79 86.72 -56.57
N ASP A 125 45.56 86.92 -56.09
CA ASP A 125 45.14 88.14 -55.38
C ASP A 125 44.33 87.81 -54.11
N PRO A 126 45.00 87.66 -52.96
CA PRO A 126 44.33 87.34 -51.70
C PRO A 126 43.42 88.46 -51.17
N GLU A 127 43.66 89.73 -51.53
CA GLU A 127 42.94 90.89 -50.96
C GLU A 127 41.68 91.26 -51.75
N ASP A 128 41.39 90.54 -52.84
CA ASP A 128 40.18 90.71 -53.63
C ASP A 128 38.91 90.48 -52.77
N GLN A 129 38.01 91.47 -52.80
CA GLN A 129 36.79 91.46 -51.98
C GLN A 129 35.85 90.30 -52.32
N GLU A 130 35.76 89.89 -53.59
CA GLU A 130 34.89 88.78 -53.98
C GLU A 130 35.46 87.43 -53.55
N LEU A 131 36.79 87.28 -53.58
CA LEU A 131 37.47 86.10 -53.07
C LEU A 131 37.34 85.99 -51.55
N GLN A 132 37.48 87.09 -50.81
CA GLN A 132 37.24 87.07 -49.36
C GLN A 132 35.78 86.70 -49.02
N ALA A 133 34.81 87.17 -49.79
CA ALA A 133 33.41 86.80 -49.61
C ALA A 133 33.14 85.31 -49.89
N LEU A 134 33.87 84.69 -50.82
CA LEU A 134 33.69 83.29 -51.23
C LEU A 134 34.43 82.28 -50.33
N LYS A 135 35.33 82.75 -49.46
CA LYS A 135 36.19 81.94 -48.61
C LYS A 135 35.43 80.96 -47.70
N ASP A 136 34.44 81.47 -46.96
CA ASP A 136 33.65 80.67 -46.04
C ASP A 136 32.74 79.67 -46.77
N ASP A 137 32.25 80.05 -47.95
CA ASP A 137 31.43 79.20 -48.80
C ASP A 137 32.22 77.98 -49.32
N MET A 138 33.48 78.20 -49.74
CA MET A 138 34.36 77.11 -50.18
C MET A 138 34.77 76.19 -49.03
N ARG A 139 35.02 76.76 -47.83
CA ARG A 139 35.30 75.98 -46.63
C ARG A 139 34.12 75.08 -46.26
N ARG A 140 32.90 75.64 -46.19
CA ARG A 140 31.67 74.88 -45.89
C ARG A 140 31.42 73.78 -46.91
N LEU A 141 31.63 74.07 -48.19
CA LEU A 141 31.47 73.08 -49.26
C LEU A 141 32.47 71.92 -49.11
N ASN A 142 33.72 72.22 -48.74
CA ASN A 142 34.72 71.19 -48.46
C ASN A 142 34.34 70.32 -47.25
N ASP A 143 33.92 70.95 -46.14
CA ASP A 143 33.52 70.23 -44.92
C ASP A 143 32.31 69.31 -45.17
N GLN A 144 31.33 69.76 -45.96
CA GLN A 144 30.16 68.94 -46.36
C GLN A 144 30.56 67.68 -47.14
N ILE A 145 31.51 67.81 -48.08
CA ILE A 145 31.99 66.67 -48.88
C ILE A 145 32.76 65.68 -48.01
N SER A 146 33.66 66.17 -47.17
CA SER A 146 34.44 65.31 -46.27
C SER A 146 33.53 64.56 -45.29
N ALA A 147 32.50 65.21 -44.74
CA ALA A 147 31.55 64.56 -43.84
C ALA A 147 30.71 63.48 -44.54
N GLU A 148 30.22 63.74 -45.75
CA GLU A 148 29.42 62.77 -46.51
C GLU A 148 30.28 61.62 -47.07
N GLU A 149 31.54 61.88 -47.45
CA GLU A 149 32.52 60.84 -47.77
C GLU A 149 32.74 59.87 -46.62
N GLU A 150 32.99 60.40 -45.42
CA GLU A 150 33.24 59.59 -44.24
C GLU A 150 31.99 58.78 -43.84
N ARG A 151 30.79 59.39 -43.93
CA ARG A 151 29.52 58.68 -43.73
C ARG A 151 29.34 57.52 -44.72
N ARG A 152 29.60 57.75 -46.00
CA ARG A 152 29.50 56.72 -47.05
C ARG A 152 30.58 55.65 -46.93
N ARG A 153 31.76 56.00 -46.44
CA ARG A 153 32.83 55.05 -46.12
C ARG A 153 32.41 54.15 -44.96
N LEU A 154 31.98 54.72 -43.83
CA LEU A 154 31.51 53.95 -42.67
C LEU A 154 30.32 53.06 -43.02
N SER A 155 29.37 53.56 -43.84
CA SER A 155 28.25 52.75 -44.32
C SER A 155 28.70 51.58 -45.19
N ARG A 156 29.72 51.76 -46.04
CA ARG A 156 30.29 50.67 -46.86
C ARG A 156 31.04 49.66 -46.01
N GLU A 157 31.89 50.12 -45.08
CA GLU A 157 32.61 49.24 -44.16
C GLU A 157 31.63 48.42 -43.30
N LEU A 158 30.51 49.02 -42.87
CA LEU A 158 29.45 48.31 -42.15
C LEU A 158 28.73 47.28 -43.01
N GLN A 159 28.44 47.60 -44.28
CA GLN A 159 27.85 46.67 -45.25
C GLN A 159 28.79 45.49 -45.55
N GLU A 160 30.07 45.76 -45.80
CA GLU A 160 31.07 44.71 -46.02
C GLU A 160 31.25 43.83 -44.79
N LYS A 161 31.30 44.43 -43.59
CA LYS A 161 31.34 43.70 -42.33
C LYS A 161 30.10 42.81 -42.17
N ASN A 162 28.90 43.32 -42.44
CA ASN A 162 27.67 42.53 -42.40
C ASN A 162 27.74 41.34 -43.37
N LEU A 163 28.11 41.58 -44.64
CA LEU A 163 28.23 40.53 -45.66
C LEU A 163 29.21 39.43 -45.24
N ARG A 164 30.38 39.79 -44.72
CA ARG A 164 31.38 38.82 -44.22
C ARG A 164 30.83 38.00 -43.05
N LEU A 165 30.23 38.65 -42.06
CA LEU A 165 29.65 37.96 -40.90
C LEU A 165 28.51 37.03 -41.32
N ARG A 166 27.67 37.42 -42.28
CA ARG A 166 26.62 36.55 -42.83
C ARG A 166 27.20 35.29 -43.50
N ALA A 167 28.23 35.46 -44.32
CA ALA A 167 28.89 34.32 -44.97
C ALA A 167 29.49 33.35 -43.94
N MET A 168 30.15 33.88 -42.91
CA MET A 168 30.68 33.06 -41.81
C MET A 168 29.57 32.34 -41.03
N ALA A 169 28.48 33.05 -40.70
CA ALA A 169 27.36 32.45 -39.97
C ALA A 169 26.70 31.33 -40.78
N GLN A 170 26.54 31.51 -42.09
CA GLN A 170 25.99 30.51 -42.99
C GLN A 170 26.91 29.28 -43.09
N GLN A 171 28.23 29.48 -43.23
CA GLN A 171 29.19 28.38 -43.24
C GLN A 171 29.10 27.55 -41.95
N HIS A 172 29.08 28.19 -40.78
CA HIS A 172 28.91 27.47 -39.52
C HIS A 172 27.58 26.71 -39.45
N MET A 173 26.49 27.24 -40.05
CA MET A 173 25.23 26.50 -40.13
C MET A 173 25.31 25.27 -41.05
N GLU A 174 26.03 25.35 -42.16
CA GLU A 174 26.29 24.22 -43.07
C GLU A 174 27.13 23.13 -42.40
N GLU A 175 28.12 23.53 -41.60
CA GLU A 175 28.92 22.65 -40.76
C GLU A 175 28.17 22.15 -39.51
N LYS A 176 26.90 22.53 -39.33
CA LYS A 176 26.05 22.20 -38.17
C LYS A 176 26.57 22.72 -36.82
N GLN A 177 27.44 23.72 -36.86
CA GLN A 177 28.01 24.44 -35.72
C GLN A 177 27.07 25.60 -35.33
N TYR A 178 25.85 25.25 -34.91
CA TYR A 178 24.78 26.22 -34.70
C TYR A 178 25.04 27.21 -33.55
N GLU A 179 25.83 26.81 -32.54
CA GLU A 179 26.22 27.68 -31.43
C GLU A 179 27.16 28.80 -31.90
N GLN A 180 28.13 28.47 -32.75
CA GLN A 180 29.06 29.42 -33.36
C GLN A 180 28.30 30.37 -34.31
N ALA A 181 27.43 29.83 -35.16
CA ALA A 181 26.58 30.62 -36.03
C ALA A 181 25.65 31.57 -35.25
N LEU A 182 25.04 31.09 -34.15
CA LEU A 182 24.18 31.89 -33.28
C LEU A 182 24.92 33.09 -32.68
N LYS A 183 26.19 32.92 -32.28
CA LYS A 183 27.02 34.02 -31.79
C LYS A 183 27.19 35.10 -32.87
N ILE A 184 27.53 34.69 -34.09
CA ILE A 184 27.73 35.62 -35.22
C ILE A 184 26.41 36.32 -35.61
N TRP A 185 25.28 35.63 -35.59
CA TRP A 185 23.97 36.24 -35.82
C TRP A 185 23.62 37.28 -34.75
N ASN A 186 23.92 37.01 -33.48
CA ASN A 186 23.77 38.01 -32.41
C ASN A 186 24.72 39.20 -32.61
N ASP A 187 25.95 38.96 -33.06
CA ASP A 187 26.90 40.03 -33.37
C ASP A 187 26.35 40.96 -34.47
N ILE A 188 25.74 40.40 -35.53
CA ILE A 188 25.06 41.20 -36.57
C ILE A 188 23.91 42.03 -35.98
N LEU A 189 23.06 41.39 -35.16
CA LEU A 189 21.90 42.05 -34.54
C LEU A 189 22.30 43.13 -33.52
N SER A 190 23.52 43.10 -32.98
CA SER A 190 24.00 44.13 -32.05
C SER A 190 24.14 45.51 -32.68
N PHE A 191 24.45 45.58 -33.98
CA PHE A 191 24.58 46.84 -34.74
C PHE A 191 23.49 47.01 -35.81
N LEU A 192 22.74 45.96 -36.15
CA LEU A 192 21.55 46.01 -37.02
C LEU A 192 20.38 45.22 -36.40
N PRO A 193 19.69 45.77 -35.38
CA PRO A 193 18.66 45.03 -34.63
C PRO A 193 17.44 44.58 -35.45
N SER A 194 17.19 45.22 -36.60
CA SER A 194 16.04 44.95 -37.48
C SER A 194 16.40 44.13 -38.72
N ASP A 195 17.57 43.51 -38.75
CA ASP A 195 18.01 42.66 -39.86
C ASP A 195 17.22 41.35 -39.91
N VAL A 196 16.33 41.23 -40.90
CA VAL A 196 15.43 40.08 -41.07
C VAL A 196 16.18 38.76 -41.22
N ILE A 197 17.29 38.76 -41.97
CA ILE A 197 18.08 37.56 -42.24
C ILE A 197 18.75 37.09 -40.95
N ALA A 198 19.31 38.02 -40.17
CA ALA A 198 19.96 37.68 -38.92
C ALA A 198 18.97 37.21 -37.83
N ILE A 199 17.75 37.76 -37.81
CA ILE A 199 16.67 37.28 -36.93
C ILE A 199 16.29 35.83 -37.27
N GLU A 200 16.09 35.53 -38.55
CA GLU A 200 15.71 34.18 -38.99
C GLU A 200 16.86 33.17 -38.83
N GLY A 201 18.09 33.57 -39.12
CA GLY A 201 19.29 32.76 -38.87
C GLY A 201 19.45 32.40 -37.39
N LYS A 202 19.27 33.38 -36.49
CA LYS A 202 19.21 33.17 -35.03
C LYS A 202 18.11 32.20 -34.62
N ARG A 203 16.89 32.37 -35.16
CA ARG A 203 15.76 31.48 -34.89
C ARG A 203 16.07 30.04 -35.31
N THR A 204 16.62 29.86 -36.51
CA THR A 204 16.97 28.55 -37.08
C THR A 204 18.04 27.86 -36.24
N CYS A 205 19.09 28.58 -35.85
CA CYS A 205 20.12 28.05 -34.97
C CYS A 205 19.54 27.59 -33.63
N ARG A 206 18.66 28.40 -33.00
CA ARG A 206 18.01 28.02 -31.73
C ARG A 206 17.17 26.75 -31.87
N LEU A 207 16.33 26.66 -32.91
CA LEU A 207 15.54 25.46 -33.16
C LEU A 207 16.41 24.22 -33.37
N ALA A 208 17.52 24.34 -34.10
CA ALA A 208 18.46 23.25 -34.31
C ALA A 208 19.15 22.80 -33.00
N ILE A 209 19.59 23.76 -32.19
CA ILE A 209 20.20 23.50 -30.87
C ILE A 209 19.18 22.84 -29.94
N ASP A 210 17.97 23.38 -29.83
CA ASP A 210 16.92 22.86 -28.97
C ASP A 210 16.52 21.43 -29.38
N ASN A 211 16.39 21.17 -30.69
CA ASN A 211 16.12 19.83 -31.22
C ASN A 211 17.26 18.85 -30.91
N ARG A 212 18.52 19.28 -31.05
CA ARG A 212 19.69 18.46 -30.68
C ARG A 212 19.70 18.13 -29.19
N LEU A 213 19.53 19.12 -28.32
CA LEU A 213 19.50 18.94 -26.87
C LEU A 213 18.33 18.05 -26.43
N LYS A 214 17.17 18.21 -27.08
CA LYS A 214 16.01 17.34 -26.88
C LYS A 214 16.36 15.88 -27.26
N PHE A 215 16.98 15.66 -28.41
CA PHE A 215 17.40 14.34 -28.85
C PHE A 215 18.42 13.70 -27.89
N GLU A 216 19.42 14.47 -27.44
CA GLU A 216 20.41 14.00 -26.45
C GLU A 216 19.78 13.60 -25.12
N LYS A 217 18.84 14.42 -24.59
CA LYS A 217 18.09 14.07 -23.38
C LYS A 217 17.25 12.82 -23.56
N ILE A 218 16.57 12.68 -24.70
CA ILE A 218 15.83 11.46 -25.03
C ILE A 218 16.75 10.23 -25.00
N GLN A 219 17.93 10.30 -25.62
CA GLN A 219 18.90 9.20 -25.59
C GLN A 219 19.39 8.87 -24.17
N GLN A 220 19.66 9.89 -23.34
CA GLN A 220 20.07 9.70 -21.95
C GLN A 220 18.99 9.02 -21.11
N PHE A 221 17.75 9.51 -21.17
CA PHE A 221 16.62 8.90 -20.45
C PHE A 221 16.32 7.50 -20.96
N MET A 222 16.40 7.25 -22.28
CA MET A 222 16.25 5.92 -22.85
C MET A 222 17.32 4.95 -22.36
N ALA A 223 18.60 5.35 -22.37
CA ALA A 223 19.70 4.51 -21.90
C ALA A 223 19.54 4.15 -20.42
N LYS A 224 19.25 5.14 -19.57
CA LYS A 224 19.04 4.93 -18.13
C LYS A 224 17.80 4.09 -17.83
N GLY A 225 16.70 4.33 -18.54
CA GLY A 225 15.48 3.52 -18.44
C GLY A 225 15.74 2.04 -18.77
N LYS A 226 16.51 1.76 -19.84
CA LYS A 226 16.90 0.40 -20.22
C LYS A 226 17.79 -0.28 -19.18
N GLU A 227 18.73 0.47 -18.59
CA GLU A 227 19.60 -0.04 -17.52
C GLU A 227 18.78 -0.42 -16.27
N LEU A 228 17.91 0.47 -15.81
CA LEU A 228 17.01 0.22 -14.68
C LEU A 228 16.05 -0.94 -14.96
N PHE A 229 15.56 -1.06 -16.19
CA PHE A 229 14.73 -2.18 -16.62
C PHE A 229 15.50 -3.51 -16.51
N ALA A 230 16.74 -3.56 -17.00
CA ALA A 230 17.60 -4.74 -16.88
C ALA A 230 17.92 -5.09 -15.41
N ALA A 231 18.05 -4.07 -14.55
CA ALA A 231 18.20 -4.21 -13.10
C ALA A 231 16.91 -4.63 -12.37
N LYS A 232 15.78 -4.77 -13.08
CA LYS A 232 14.43 -5.06 -12.54
C LYS A 232 13.89 -3.97 -11.61
N GLU A 233 14.44 -2.76 -11.68
CA GLU A 233 13.95 -1.58 -10.99
C GLU A 233 12.79 -0.92 -11.76
N PHE A 234 11.73 -1.69 -12.01
CA PHE A 234 10.66 -1.33 -12.94
C PHE A 234 9.98 0.01 -12.65
N LYS A 235 9.82 0.37 -11.36
CA LYS A 235 9.24 1.68 -10.97
C LYS A 235 10.11 2.86 -11.42
N MET A 236 11.43 2.74 -11.25
CA MET A 236 12.38 3.78 -11.67
C MET A 236 12.51 3.82 -13.18
N ALA A 237 12.55 2.65 -13.84
CA ALA A 237 12.56 2.54 -15.30
C ALA A 237 11.32 3.23 -15.92
N HIS A 238 10.13 3.01 -15.35
CA HIS A 238 8.89 3.68 -15.80
C HIS A 238 9.04 5.20 -15.81
N LEU A 239 9.61 5.78 -14.74
CA LEU A 239 9.77 7.24 -14.63
C LEU A 239 10.68 7.79 -15.73
N GLU A 240 11.80 7.13 -16.03
CA GLU A 240 12.73 7.56 -17.08
C GLU A 240 12.08 7.49 -18.47
N PHE A 241 11.34 6.42 -18.79
CA PHE A 241 10.63 6.33 -20.08
C PHE A 241 9.48 7.36 -20.19
N VAL A 242 8.82 7.71 -19.09
CA VAL A 242 7.83 8.80 -19.08
C VAL A 242 8.50 10.15 -19.35
N GLN A 243 9.73 10.39 -18.88
CA GLN A 243 10.48 11.60 -19.23
C GLN A 243 10.74 11.67 -20.74
N VAL A 244 11.01 10.53 -21.40
CA VAL A 244 11.14 10.47 -22.87
C VAL A 244 9.85 10.92 -23.54
N LEU A 245 8.69 10.40 -23.12
CA LEU A 245 7.39 10.79 -23.69
C LEU A 245 7.00 12.25 -23.41
N SER A 246 7.51 12.85 -22.33
CA SER A 246 7.33 14.28 -22.07
C SER A 246 8.05 15.18 -23.08
N LEU A 247 9.16 14.69 -23.64
CA LEU A 247 9.92 15.36 -24.69
C LEU A 247 9.35 14.99 -26.07
N ASP A 248 9.18 13.71 -26.34
CA ASP A 248 8.68 13.16 -27.60
C ASP A 248 7.48 12.23 -27.36
N PRO A 249 6.25 12.77 -27.40
CA PRO A 249 5.02 12.00 -27.14
C PRO A 249 4.80 10.83 -28.12
N ASP A 250 5.45 10.84 -29.28
CA ASP A 250 5.32 9.82 -30.32
C ASP A 250 6.45 8.79 -30.32
N ASN A 251 7.36 8.86 -29.35
CA ASN A 251 8.46 7.91 -29.23
C ASN A 251 7.95 6.47 -29.05
N ARG A 252 8.11 5.65 -30.08
CA ARG A 252 7.60 4.27 -30.11
C ARG A 252 8.30 3.38 -29.09
N ASP A 253 9.63 3.42 -29.02
CA ASP A 253 10.42 2.59 -28.12
C ASP A 253 10.04 2.84 -26.66
N ALA A 254 9.90 4.11 -26.24
CA ALA A 254 9.49 4.45 -24.89
C ALA A 254 8.07 3.93 -24.55
N LYS A 255 7.13 3.97 -25.51
CA LYS A 255 5.78 3.39 -25.33
C LYS A 255 5.84 1.87 -25.16
N GLU A 256 6.65 1.18 -25.97
CA GLU A 256 6.85 -0.27 -25.88
C GLU A 256 7.44 -0.66 -24.51
N TYR A 257 8.53 0.00 -24.09
CA TYR A 257 9.13 -0.26 -22.77
C TYR A 257 8.20 0.06 -21.60
N ILE A 258 7.40 1.13 -21.65
CA ILE A 258 6.40 1.43 -20.61
C ILE A 258 5.37 0.30 -20.52
N THR A 259 4.96 -0.27 -21.64
CA THR A 259 4.01 -1.40 -21.67
C THR A 259 4.62 -2.62 -20.99
N GLU A 260 5.85 -2.99 -21.36
CA GLU A 260 6.56 -4.12 -20.72
C GLU A 260 6.80 -3.89 -19.22
N VAL A 261 7.19 -2.68 -18.82
CA VAL A 261 7.36 -2.30 -17.42
C VAL A 261 6.06 -2.46 -16.64
N ASN A 262 4.94 -2.01 -17.20
CA ASN A 262 3.64 -2.13 -16.56
C ASN A 262 3.20 -3.59 -16.42
N ASP A 263 3.47 -4.42 -17.43
CA ASP A 263 3.20 -5.86 -17.36
C ASP A 263 4.01 -6.55 -16.24
N GLU A 264 5.29 -6.21 -16.08
CA GLU A 264 6.13 -6.74 -15.00
C GLU A 264 5.69 -6.24 -13.61
N LEU A 265 5.34 -4.94 -13.49
CA LEU A 265 4.78 -4.39 -12.25
C LEU A 265 3.47 -5.08 -11.86
N ASP A 266 2.61 -5.36 -12.84
CA ASP A 266 1.37 -6.09 -12.61
C ASP A 266 1.61 -7.54 -12.18
N LYS A 267 2.60 -8.24 -12.77
CA LYS A 267 3.01 -9.59 -12.34
C LYS A 267 3.49 -9.57 -10.90
N ILE A 268 4.33 -8.60 -10.52
CA ILE A 268 4.83 -8.42 -9.15
C ILE A 268 3.66 -8.20 -8.20
N ARG A 269 2.76 -7.26 -8.52
CA ARG A 269 1.59 -6.95 -7.69
C ARG A 269 0.68 -8.16 -7.49
N ARG A 270 0.39 -8.92 -8.56
CA ARG A 270 -0.42 -10.15 -8.48
C ARG A 270 0.27 -11.24 -7.66
N PHE A 271 1.59 -11.35 -7.74
CA PHE A 271 2.37 -12.28 -6.92
C PHE A 271 2.33 -11.88 -5.43
N GLU A 272 2.54 -10.60 -5.11
CA GLU A 272 2.43 -10.09 -3.74
C GLU A 272 1.04 -10.32 -3.14
N GLN A 273 -0.02 -10.10 -3.92
CA GLN A 273 -1.39 -10.37 -3.50
C GLN A 273 -1.62 -11.86 -3.20
N ARG A 274 -1.15 -12.77 -4.08
CA ARG A 274 -1.21 -14.22 -3.83
C ARG A 274 -0.41 -14.60 -2.59
N LYS A 275 0.74 -13.95 -2.34
CA LYS A 275 1.57 -14.18 -1.15
C LYS A 275 0.85 -13.80 0.14
N LEU A 276 0.18 -12.64 0.17
CA LEU A 276 -0.62 -12.23 1.33
C LEU A 276 -1.78 -13.20 1.61
N GLN A 277 -2.45 -13.68 0.57
CA GLN A 277 -3.53 -14.66 0.72
C GLN A 277 -3.02 -16.04 1.16
N ALA A 278 -1.88 -16.49 0.61
CA ALA A 278 -1.22 -17.71 1.05
C ALA A 278 -0.82 -17.62 2.54
N GLU A 279 -0.39 -16.44 3.01
CA GLU A 279 -0.12 -16.21 4.42
C GLU A 279 -1.35 -16.34 5.30
N ASP A 280 -2.49 -15.75 4.90
CA ASP A 280 -3.73 -15.86 5.68
C ASP A 280 -4.18 -17.32 5.82
N PHE A 281 -4.14 -18.08 4.71
CA PHE A 281 -4.43 -19.51 4.74
C PHE A 281 -3.43 -20.28 5.61
N TYR A 282 -2.14 -20.00 5.50
CA TYR A 282 -1.10 -20.64 6.32
C TYR A 282 -1.34 -20.41 7.82
N GLN A 283 -1.62 -19.18 8.23
CA GLN A 283 -1.90 -18.83 9.62
C GLN A 283 -3.22 -19.46 10.10
N SER A 284 -4.24 -19.52 9.24
CA SER A 284 -5.49 -20.24 9.53
C SER A 284 -5.23 -21.74 9.73
N GLY A 285 -4.37 -22.33 8.91
CA GLY A 285 -3.97 -23.74 9.02
C GLY A 285 -3.32 -24.02 10.37
N ILE A 286 -2.39 -23.17 10.84
CA ILE A 286 -1.77 -23.29 12.16
C ILE A 286 -2.83 -23.23 13.26
N ARG A 287 -3.70 -22.22 13.26
CA ARG A 287 -4.78 -22.09 14.26
C ARG A 287 -5.69 -23.32 14.29
N ASN A 288 -5.98 -23.89 13.12
CA ASN A 288 -6.79 -25.10 13.02
C ASN A 288 -6.06 -26.35 13.54
N VAL A 289 -4.74 -26.46 13.39
CA VAL A 289 -3.94 -27.51 14.05
C VAL A 289 -4.02 -27.36 15.57
N ASP A 290 -3.81 -26.15 16.10
CA ASP A 290 -3.87 -25.88 17.54
C ASP A 290 -5.27 -26.19 18.13
N ALA A 291 -6.31 -25.96 17.33
CA ALA A 291 -7.69 -26.30 17.67
C ALA A 291 -8.07 -27.77 17.44
N ASN A 292 -7.14 -28.64 17.01
CA ASN A 292 -7.36 -30.05 16.64
C ASN A 292 -8.37 -30.25 15.46
N ASN A 293 -8.59 -29.22 14.67
CA ASN A 293 -9.43 -29.24 13.47
C ASN A 293 -8.62 -29.67 12.23
N PHE A 294 -8.10 -30.90 12.25
CA PHE A 294 -7.11 -31.37 11.27
C PHE A 294 -7.60 -31.36 9.81
N ASP A 295 -8.89 -31.60 9.54
CA ASP A 295 -9.44 -31.53 8.17
C ASP A 295 -9.40 -30.08 7.64
N LEU A 296 -9.82 -29.11 8.47
CA LEU A 296 -9.77 -27.69 8.10
C LEU A 296 -8.34 -27.18 7.96
N ALA A 297 -7.42 -27.68 8.80
CA ALA A 297 -6.00 -27.35 8.69
C ALA A 297 -5.40 -27.84 7.36
N LEU A 298 -5.71 -29.07 6.93
CA LEU A 298 -5.27 -29.60 5.63
C LEU A 298 -5.78 -28.73 4.49
N GLU A 299 -7.07 -28.42 4.46
CA GLU A 299 -7.65 -27.55 3.43
C GLU A 299 -6.99 -26.17 3.40
N ASP A 300 -6.64 -25.59 4.56
CA ASP A 300 -5.97 -24.29 4.65
C ASP A 300 -4.55 -24.35 4.08
N PHE A 301 -3.77 -25.36 4.49
CA PHE A 301 -2.43 -25.57 3.99
C PHE A 301 -2.41 -25.88 2.48
N GLU A 302 -3.33 -26.72 1.99
CA GLU A 302 -3.46 -26.98 0.57
C GLU A 302 -3.90 -25.72 -0.22
N SER A 303 -4.73 -24.85 0.38
CA SER A 303 -5.08 -23.55 -0.22
C SER A 303 -3.87 -22.61 -0.32
N ALA A 304 -3.01 -22.58 0.69
CA ALA A 304 -1.75 -21.83 0.63
C ALA A 304 -0.83 -22.35 -0.49
N LEU A 305 -0.71 -23.69 -0.61
CA LEU A 305 0.08 -24.32 -1.67
C LEU A 305 -0.52 -24.14 -3.08
N ALA A 306 -1.84 -24.04 -3.20
CA ALA A 306 -2.50 -23.75 -4.48
C ALA A 306 -2.19 -22.33 -4.97
N LEU A 307 -1.93 -21.38 -4.06
CA LEU A 307 -1.54 -20.00 -4.39
C LEU A 307 -0.04 -19.88 -4.66
N ILE A 308 0.78 -20.53 -3.84
CA ILE A 308 2.25 -20.58 -3.95
C ILE A 308 2.71 -22.00 -3.63
N GLU A 309 3.15 -22.73 -4.65
CA GLU A 309 3.48 -24.17 -4.56
C GLU A 309 4.55 -24.51 -3.51
N ASP A 310 5.45 -23.59 -3.21
CA ASP A 310 6.49 -23.74 -2.20
C ASP A 310 6.38 -22.67 -1.12
N TYR A 311 5.29 -22.75 -0.34
CA TYR A 311 5.02 -21.81 0.73
C TYR A 311 5.51 -22.32 2.09
N LYS A 312 6.62 -21.77 2.60
CA LYS A 312 7.16 -22.08 3.94
C LYS A 312 7.29 -23.59 4.20
N ASP A 313 6.98 -24.06 5.41
CA ASP A 313 7.02 -25.46 5.85
C ASP A 313 5.68 -26.21 5.62
N THR A 314 4.80 -25.67 4.77
CA THR A 314 3.43 -26.16 4.59
C THR A 314 3.37 -27.63 4.16
N LYS A 315 4.26 -28.07 3.25
CA LYS A 315 4.34 -29.48 2.83
C LYS A 315 4.68 -30.42 3.98
N GLN A 316 5.60 -30.02 4.87
CA GLN A 316 5.99 -30.80 6.04
C GLN A 316 4.84 -30.90 7.06
N ARG A 317 4.09 -29.81 7.25
CA ARG A 317 2.91 -29.78 8.13
C ARG A 317 1.80 -30.70 7.64
N ILE A 318 1.52 -30.72 6.33
CA ILE A 318 0.57 -31.66 5.72
C ILE A 318 1.01 -33.11 5.96
N ALA A 319 2.29 -33.43 5.71
CA ALA A 319 2.83 -34.78 5.91
C ALA A 319 2.74 -35.25 7.38
N GLY A 320 2.90 -34.34 8.35
CA GLY A 320 2.76 -34.64 9.77
C GLY A 320 1.31 -34.77 10.27
N MET A 321 0.32 -34.39 9.46
CA MET A 321 -1.06 -34.23 9.92
C MET A 321 -1.72 -35.56 10.34
N ASP A 322 -1.49 -36.63 9.58
CA ASP A 322 -2.09 -37.94 9.88
C ASP A 322 -1.59 -38.50 11.21
N ARG A 323 -0.31 -38.23 11.55
CA ARG A 323 0.26 -38.57 12.85
C ARG A 323 -0.42 -37.78 13.97
N LEU A 324 -0.55 -36.45 13.83
CA LEU A 324 -1.23 -35.62 14.82
C LEU A 324 -2.69 -36.04 15.04
N ARG A 325 -3.40 -36.34 13.94
CA ARG A 325 -4.77 -36.85 13.98
C ARG A 325 -4.85 -38.18 14.74
N LYS A 326 -3.93 -39.10 14.48
CA LYS A 326 -3.87 -40.40 15.17
C LYS A 326 -3.58 -40.21 16.66
N ASP A 327 -2.59 -39.39 17.01
CA ASP A 327 -2.18 -39.13 18.39
C ASP A 327 -3.31 -38.45 19.18
N TYR A 328 -4.03 -37.51 18.58
CA TYR A 328 -5.20 -36.88 19.20
C TYR A 328 -6.34 -37.88 19.43
N ARG A 329 -6.64 -38.73 18.44
CA ARG A 329 -7.67 -39.76 18.58
C ARG A 329 -7.35 -40.77 19.68
N GLU A 330 -6.09 -41.16 19.83
CA GLU A 330 -5.68 -42.06 20.91
C GLU A 330 -5.80 -41.37 22.28
N LYS A 331 -5.38 -40.10 22.40
CA LYS A 331 -5.55 -39.32 23.63
C LYS A 331 -7.02 -39.16 24.02
N GLU A 332 -7.90 -38.88 23.07
CA GLU A 332 -9.35 -38.79 23.32
C GLU A 332 -9.94 -40.13 23.77
N LYS A 333 -9.50 -41.23 23.15
CA LYS A 333 -9.87 -42.58 23.56
C LYS A 333 -9.41 -42.88 24.99
N GLU A 334 -8.16 -42.56 25.34
CA GLU A 334 -7.62 -42.72 26.69
C GLU A 334 -8.41 -41.90 27.72
N ARG A 335 -8.74 -40.63 27.42
CA ARG A 335 -9.59 -39.78 28.28
C ARG A 335 -10.98 -40.35 28.47
N ARG A 336 -11.61 -40.84 27.40
CA ARG A 336 -12.93 -41.48 27.44
C ARG A 336 -12.89 -42.73 28.31
N LEU A 337 -11.90 -43.60 28.11
CA LEU A 337 -11.70 -44.82 28.90
C LEU A 337 -11.43 -44.52 30.37
N PHE A 338 -10.58 -43.54 30.66
CA PHE A 338 -10.32 -43.08 32.03
C PHE A 338 -11.62 -42.66 32.73
N THR A 339 -12.42 -41.84 32.05
CA THR A 339 -13.70 -41.33 32.59
C THR A 339 -14.70 -42.47 32.80
N ILE A 340 -14.86 -43.37 31.83
CA ILE A 340 -15.72 -44.56 31.97
C ILE A 340 -15.35 -45.37 33.21
N ASN A 341 -14.06 -45.65 33.38
CA ASN A 341 -13.58 -46.47 34.48
C ASN A 341 -13.79 -45.79 35.83
N LYS A 342 -13.50 -44.48 35.90
CA LYS A 342 -13.72 -43.69 37.11
C LYS A 342 -15.19 -43.66 37.50
N GLU A 343 -16.07 -43.25 36.59
CA GLU A 343 -17.52 -43.15 36.86
C GLU A 343 -18.12 -44.53 37.22
N PHE A 344 -17.67 -45.59 36.55
CA PHE A 344 -18.12 -46.94 36.89
C PHE A 344 -17.68 -47.35 38.30
N GLN A 345 -16.42 -47.08 38.67
CA GLN A 345 -15.89 -47.37 40.00
C GLN A 345 -16.60 -46.56 41.09
N ASP A 346 -16.80 -45.26 40.87
CA ASP A 346 -17.55 -44.38 41.78
C ASP A 346 -18.99 -44.88 41.95
N GLY A 347 -19.61 -45.37 40.87
CA GLY A 347 -20.93 -46.02 40.91
C GLY A 347 -20.96 -47.27 41.78
N ILE A 348 -19.97 -48.15 41.66
CA ILE A 348 -19.86 -49.37 42.48
C ILE A 348 -19.68 -49.03 43.96
N LEU A 349 -18.80 -48.07 44.27
CA LEU A 349 -18.56 -47.61 45.64
C LEU A 349 -19.85 -47.03 46.25
N ALA A 350 -20.48 -46.08 45.58
CA ALA A 350 -21.72 -45.47 46.03
C ALA A 350 -22.85 -46.51 46.19
N PHE A 351 -22.95 -47.49 45.27
CA PHE A 351 -23.92 -48.57 45.39
C PHE A 351 -23.68 -49.41 46.65
N SER A 352 -22.41 -49.74 46.94
CA SER A 352 -22.03 -50.52 48.12
C SER A 352 -22.27 -49.79 49.45
N GLU A 353 -22.21 -48.46 49.44
CA GLU A 353 -22.50 -47.60 50.59
C GLU A 353 -24.00 -47.33 50.79
N GLY A 354 -24.86 -47.81 49.89
CA GLY A 354 -26.30 -47.51 49.91
C GLY A 354 -26.66 -46.13 49.36
N ASN A 355 -25.68 -45.39 48.80
CA ASN A 355 -25.85 -44.08 48.17
C ASN A 355 -26.42 -44.24 46.74
N TYR A 356 -27.59 -44.84 46.61
CA TYR A 356 -28.12 -45.28 45.31
C TYR A 356 -28.35 -44.15 44.31
N ARG A 357 -28.66 -42.93 44.74
CA ARG A 357 -28.77 -41.77 43.82
C ARG A 357 -27.44 -41.44 43.14
N ILE A 358 -26.34 -41.45 43.90
CA ILE A 358 -24.99 -41.21 43.37
C ILE A 358 -24.62 -42.35 42.42
N ALA A 359 -24.91 -43.60 42.80
CA ALA A 359 -24.68 -44.76 41.96
C ALA A 359 -25.44 -44.68 40.62
N ILE A 360 -26.73 -44.32 40.64
CA ILE A 360 -27.56 -44.14 39.43
C ILE A 360 -26.94 -43.08 38.51
N SER A 361 -26.51 -41.94 39.05
CA SER A 361 -25.87 -40.87 38.28
C SER A 361 -24.58 -41.37 37.61
N ALA A 362 -23.72 -42.03 38.38
CA ALA A 362 -22.43 -42.51 37.92
C ALA A 362 -22.58 -43.59 36.82
N PHE A 363 -23.44 -44.59 37.00
CA PHE A 363 -23.71 -45.60 35.97
C PHE A 363 -24.39 -45.03 34.72
N SER A 364 -25.28 -44.05 34.88
CA SER A 364 -25.87 -43.34 33.73
C SER A 364 -24.79 -42.58 32.96
N LYS A 365 -23.82 -41.97 33.65
CA LYS A 365 -22.68 -41.32 33.02
C LYS A 365 -21.79 -42.32 32.29
N THR A 366 -21.51 -43.48 32.88
CA THR A 366 -20.82 -44.58 32.21
C THR A 366 -21.54 -44.97 30.91
N LEU A 367 -22.86 -45.18 30.94
CA LEU A 367 -23.64 -45.54 29.76
C LEU A 367 -23.72 -44.44 28.70
N SER A 368 -23.62 -43.17 29.08
CA SER A 368 -23.50 -42.07 28.11
C SER A 368 -22.19 -42.11 27.33
N LEU A 369 -21.15 -42.70 27.90
CA LEU A 369 -19.81 -42.83 27.30
C LEU A 369 -19.56 -44.22 26.72
N ASP A 370 -20.23 -45.26 27.18
CA ASP A 370 -20.18 -46.65 26.68
C ASP A 370 -21.62 -47.23 26.72
N PRO A 371 -22.45 -46.95 25.69
CA PRO A 371 -23.85 -47.37 25.70
C PRO A 371 -24.06 -48.89 25.77
N ASP A 372 -23.07 -49.67 25.32
CA ASP A 372 -23.09 -51.13 25.31
C ASP A 372 -22.49 -51.75 26.59
N ASN A 373 -22.24 -50.93 27.61
CA ASN A 373 -21.70 -51.39 28.89
C ASN A 373 -22.73 -52.20 29.69
N LYS A 374 -22.73 -53.52 29.49
CA LYS A 374 -23.65 -54.44 30.18
C LYS A 374 -23.55 -54.36 31.71
N PRO A 375 -22.36 -54.38 32.34
CA PRO A 375 -22.25 -54.22 33.79
C PRO A 375 -22.91 -52.93 34.29
N ALA A 376 -22.66 -51.78 33.64
CA ALA A 376 -23.23 -50.50 34.06
C ALA A 376 -24.76 -50.50 33.95
N LYS A 377 -25.31 -51.14 32.92
CA LYS A 377 -26.76 -51.30 32.76
C LYS A 377 -27.37 -52.13 33.89
N ASP A 378 -26.74 -53.25 34.23
CA ASP A 378 -27.23 -54.15 35.30
C ASP A 378 -27.14 -53.46 36.67
N TYR A 379 -26.03 -52.77 36.95
CA TYR A 379 -25.86 -52.03 38.20
C TYR A 379 -26.79 -50.81 38.30
N LEU A 380 -27.03 -50.11 37.18
CA LEU A 380 -28.01 -49.02 37.13
C LEU A 380 -29.40 -49.53 37.52
N GLN A 381 -29.83 -50.64 36.94
CA GLN A 381 -31.13 -51.25 37.26
C GLN A 381 -31.22 -51.62 38.74
N ARG A 382 -30.19 -52.30 39.28
CA ARG A 382 -30.12 -52.66 40.70
C ARG A 382 -30.16 -51.42 41.61
N ALA A 383 -29.45 -50.36 41.25
CA ALA A 383 -29.43 -49.11 42.01
C ALA A 383 -30.80 -48.41 41.98
N GLN A 384 -31.49 -48.40 40.84
CA GLN A 384 -32.85 -47.87 40.71
C GLN A 384 -33.86 -48.65 41.54
N ASP A 385 -33.78 -49.99 41.51
CA ASP A 385 -34.66 -50.85 42.29
C ASP A 385 -34.41 -50.69 43.80
N ALA A 386 -33.15 -50.62 44.22
CA ALA A 386 -32.78 -50.38 45.62
C ALA A 386 -33.21 -48.98 46.10
N GLN A 387 -33.03 -47.94 45.28
CA GLN A 387 -33.50 -46.58 45.57
C GLN A 387 -35.02 -46.53 45.70
N ARG A 388 -35.76 -47.24 44.84
CA ARG A 388 -37.22 -47.30 44.90
C ARG A 388 -37.68 -47.97 46.19
N GLN A 389 -37.08 -49.11 46.54
CA GLN A 389 -37.38 -49.81 47.80
C GLN A 389 -37.09 -48.93 49.01
N LEU A 390 -35.92 -48.27 49.04
CA LEU A 390 -35.54 -47.35 50.11
C LEU A 390 -36.54 -46.20 50.24
N SER A 391 -36.93 -45.58 49.12
CA SER A 391 -37.91 -44.47 49.12
C SER A 391 -39.33 -44.87 49.55
N GLU A 392 -39.66 -46.17 49.43
CA GLU A 392 -40.95 -46.71 49.89
C GLU A 392 -40.92 -47.01 51.41
N GLU A 393 -39.77 -47.46 51.91
CA GLU A 393 -39.57 -47.73 53.35
C GLU A 393 -39.38 -46.45 54.17
N GLU A 394 -38.70 -45.46 53.61
CA GLU A 394 -38.29 -44.23 54.27
C GLU A 394 -38.50 -43.03 53.32
N VAL A 395 -39.35 -42.10 53.76
CA VAL A 395 -39.61 -40.86 53.01
C VAL A 395 -38.61 -39.82 53.49
N ASP A 396 -37.54 -39.65 52.73
CA ASP A 396 -36.49 -38.68 53.02
C ASP A 396 -36.88 -37.23 52.61
N GLN A 397 -36.07 -36.26 53.04
CA GLN A 397 -36.26 -34.82 52.81
C GLN A 397 -36.31 -34.39 51.34
N PHE A 398 -35.88 -35.26 50.43
CA PHE A 398 -35.86 -34.98 48.99
C PHE A 398 -37.08 -35.60 48.28
N SER A 399 -37.93 -36.34 49.00
CA SER A 399 -39.18 -36.85 48.46
C SER A 399 -40.21 -35.72 48.37
N PRO A 400 -40.98 -35.61 47.26
CA PRO A 400 -42.11 -34.68 47.16
C PRO A 400 -43.19 -34.87 48.24
N TYR A 401 -43.21 -36.04 48.88
CA TYR A 401 -44.17 -36.39 49.92
C TYR A 401 -43.63 -36.14 51.34
N TYR A 402 -42.40 -35.63 51.47
CA TYR A 402 -41.73 -35.47 52.75
C TYR A 402 -42.53 -34.64 53.75
N ASP A 403 -42.98 -33.44 53.37
CA ASP A 403 -43.67 -32.53 54.28
C ASP A 403 -44.96 -33.14 54.84
N ILE A 404 -45.74 -33.80 53.98
CA ILE A 404 -46.98 -34.47 54.35
C ILE A 404 -46.68 -35.62 55.30
N VAL A 405 -45.73 -36.49 54.95
CA VAL A 405 -45.38 -37.67 55.74
C VAL A 405 -44.77 -37.25 57.08
N ASN A 406 -43.85 -36.29 57.10
CA ASN A 406 -43.21 -35.78 58.31
C ASN A 406 -44.22 -35.11 59.26
N SER A 407 -45.17 -34.32 58.73
CA SER A 407 -46.26 -33.74 59.52
C SER A 407 -47.11 -34.81 60.21
N LEU A 408 -47.46 -35.88 59.46
CA LEU A 408 -48.18 -37.04 60.01
C LEU A 408 -47.33 -37.78 61.05
N VAL A 409 -46.02 -37.91 60.84
CA VAL A 409 -45.09 -38.54 61.80
C VAL A 409 -45.04 -37.75 63.11
N ILE A 410 -44.87 -36.43 63.05
CA ILE A 410 -44.81 -35.56 64.23
C ILE A 410 -46.15 -35.61 64.99
N SER A 411 -47.26 -35.48 64.28
CA SER A 411 -48.61 -35.53 64.86
C SER A 411 -48.90 -36.91 65.49
N GLY A 412 -48.60 -38.00 64.79
CA GLY A 412 -48.81 -39.36 65.28
C GLY A 412 -47.99 -39.66 66.53
N LYS A 413 -46.70 -39.29 66.55
CA LYS A 413 -45.85 -39.46 67.75
C LYS A 413 -46.36 -38.63 68.92
N GLY A 414 -46.77 -37.38 68.68
CA GLY A 414 -47.33 -36.51 69.71
C GLY A 414 -48.62 -37.07 70.32
N LEU A 415 -49.51 -37.65 69.50
CA LEU A 415 -50.75 -38.29 69.96
C LEU A 415 -50.46 -39.58 70.74
N TYR A 416 -49.51 -40.39 70.26
CA TYR A 416 -49.08 -41.61 70.95
C TYR A 416 -48.56 -41.32 72.37
N ASN A 417 -47.67 -40.33 72.49
CA ASN A 417 -47.06 -39.95 73.77
C ASN A 417 -48.10 -39.39 74.77
N LYS A 418 -49.20 -38.83 74.28
CA LYS A 418 -50.33 -38.35 75.10
C LYS A 418 -51.32 -39.46 75.49
N GLY A 419 -51.05 -40.72 75.14
CA GLY A 419 -51.94 -41.86 75.39
C GLY A 419 -53.13 -41.95 74.43
N LYS A 420 -53.22 -41.08 73.42
CA LYS A 420 -54.31 -41.07 72.43
C LYS A 420 -54.05 -42.05 71.29
N TYR A 421 -54.04 -43.34 71.60
CA TYR A 421 -53.58 -44.38 70.68
C TYR A 421 -54.45 -44.52 69.41
N PHE A 422 -55.78 -44.38 69.53
CA PHE A 422 -56.68 -44.49 68.36
C PHE A 422 -56.49 -43.33 67.36
N GLU A 423 -56.36 -42.09 67.86
CA GLU A 423 -56.08 -40.92 67.02
C GLU A 423 -54.68 -41.00 66.40
N SER A 424 -53.69 -41.48 67.16
CA SER A 424 -52.34 -41.74 66.67
C SER A 424 -52.34 -42.75 65.52
N ARG A 425 -53.02 -43.90 65.71
CA ARG A 425 -53.15 -44.96 64.70
C ARG A 425 -53.67 -44.43 63.36
N LYS A 426 -54.69 -43.57 63.36
CA LYS A 426 -55.24 -42.96 62.14
C LYS A 426 -54.20 -42.15 61.35
N LYS A 427 -53.25 -41.49 62.02
CA LYS A 427 -52.17 -40.74 61.34
C LYS A 427 -51.19 -41.69 60.64
N TRP A 428 -50.90 -42.83 61.26
CA TRP A 428 -50.03 -43.86 60.68
C TRP A 428 -50.69 -44.60 59.51
N ASP A 429 -51.99 -44.91 59.60
CA ASP A 429 -52.76 -45.47 58.49
C ASP A 429 -52.72 -44.58 57.23
N GLN A 430 -52.75 -43.25 57.41
CA GLN A 430 -52.65 -42.30 56.30
C GLN A 430 -51.28 -42.40 55.59
N ILE A 431 -50.20 -42.62 56.34
CA ILE A 431 -48.88 -42.84 55.75
C ILE A 431 -48.83 -44.18 55.02
N LEU A 432 -49.34 -45.27 55.62
CA LEU A 432 -49.32 -46.60 54.99
C LEU A 432 -50.20 -46.72 53.74
N LYS A 433 -51.24 -45.90 53.61
CA LYS A 433 -52.02 -45.80 52.36
C LYS A 433 -51.19 -45.30 51.19
N LEU A 434 -50.22 -44.42 51.45
CA LEU A 434 -49.34 -43.84 50.43
C LEU A 434 -48.04 -44.64 50.29
N PHE A 435 -47.52 -45.17 51.40
CA PHE A 435 -46.26 -45.88 51.51
C PHE A 435 -46.47 -47.19 52.29
N PRO A 436 -46.97 -48.26 51.64
CA PRO A 436 -47.36 -49.49 52.32
C PRO A 436 -46.23 -50.19 53.08
N LYS A 437 -44.96 -49.93 52.72
CA LYS A 437 -43.77 -50.49 53.38
C LYS A 437 -43.09 -49.52 54.34
N ASN A 438 -43.70 -48.37 54.65
CA ASN A 438 -43.09 -47.38 55.52
C ASN A 438 -42.81 -47.95 56.91
N LYS A 439 -41.54 -47.95 57.32
CA LYS A 439 -41.09 -48.58 58.57
C LYS A 439 -41.69 -47.91 59.81
N ILE A 440 -41.62 -46.58 59.85
CA ILE A 440 -42.07 -45.78 61.00
C ILE A 440 -43.58 -45.97 61.22
N ALA A 441 -44.38 -45.84 60.16
CA ALA A 441 -45.82 -45.98 60.26
C ALA A 441 -46.23 -47.41 60.66
N THR A 442 -45.58 -48.43 60.10
CA THR A 442 -45.82 -49.83 60.47
C THR A 442 -45.50 -50.08 61.95
N GLU A 443 -44.34 -49.62 62.42
CA GLU A 443 -43.91 -49.76 63.81
C GLU A 443 -44.91 -49.10 64.77
N TYR A 444 -45.32 -47.86 64.48
CA TYR A 444 -46.21 -47.12 65.38
C TYR A 444 -47.66 -47.60 65.34
N ILE A 445 -48.16 -48.15 64.22
CA ILE A 445 -49.45 -48.88 64.22
C ILE A 445 -49.39 -50.02 65.22
N LEU A 446 -48.34 -50.85 65.15
CA LEU A 446 -48.24 -52.02 66.01
C LEU A 446 -48.06 -51.62 67.49
N LYS A 447 -47.36 -50.52 67.77
CA LYS A 447 -47.29 -49.92 69.11
C LYS A 447 -48.66 -49.45 69.61
N CYS A 448 -49.48 -48.84 68.74
CA CYS A 448 -50.85 -48.46 69.08
C CYS A 448 -51.73 -49.69 69.33
N ASP A 449 -51.63 -50.71 68.48
CA ASP A 449 -52.42 -51.94 68.56
C ASP A 449 -52.07 -52.74 69.83
N LEU A 450 -50.80 -52.76 70.26
CA LEU A 450 -50.39 -53.32 71.55
C LEU A 450 -51.08 -52.63 72.75
N LYS A 451 -51.33 -51.32 72.67
CA LYS A 451 -51.97 -50.57 73.75
C LYS A 451 -53.50 -50.64 73.72
N LEU A 452 -54.09 -50.71 72.53
CA LEU A 452 -55.54 -50.75 72.32
C LEU A 452 -56.11 -52.17 72.44
N SER A 453 -55.37 -53.16 71.95
CA SER A 453 -55.83 -54.55 71.80
C SER A 453 -54.66 -55.54 72.03
N PRO A 454 -54.26 -55.76 73.29
CA PRO A 454 -53.11 -56.61 73.62
C PRO A 454 -53.21 -58.04 73.07
N ASP A 455 -54.40 -58.63 73.03
CA ASP A 455 -54.61 -59.99 72.51
C ASP A 455 -54.37 -60.06 71.00
N SER A 456 -54.84 -59.07 70.24
CA SER A 456 -54.59 -58.99 68.80
C SER A 456 -53.10 -58.82 68.48
N TYR A 457 -52.40 -58.01 69.27
CA TYR A 457 -50.94 -57.90 69.15
C TYR A 457 -50.22 -59.20 69.50
N LYS A 458 -50.69 -59.93 70.52
CA LYS A 458 -50.13 -61.23 70.90
C LYS A 458 -50.24 -62.25 69.75
N GLU A 459 -51.39 -62.33 69.08
CA GLU A 459 -51.56 -63.18 67.90
C GLU A 459 -50.66 -62.75 66.73
N PHE A 460 -50.60 -61.44 66.44
CA PHE A 460 -49.75 -60.90 65.39
C PHE A 460 -48.27 -61.19 65.63
N SER A 461 -47.77 -60.88 66.83
CA SER A 461 -46.36 -61.07 67.20
C SER A 461 -45.95 -62.54 67.13
N LEU A 462 -46.80 -63.47 67.60
CA LEU A 462 -46.57 -64.91 67.46
C LEU A 462 -46.45 -65.34 66.00
N ARG A 463 -47.33 -64.84 65.12
CA ARG A 463 -47.27 -65.13 63.69
C ARG A 463 -45.97 -64.64 63.06
N ILE A 464 -45.60 -63.37 63.28
CA ILE A 464 -44.37 -62.78 62.74
C ILE A 464 -43.12 -63.51 63.24
N ILE A 465 -43.10 -63.93 64.50
CA ILE A 465 -41.99 -64.71 65.08
C ILE A 465 -41.87 -66.07 64.40
N ASN A 466 -42.98 -66.77 64.17
CA ASN A 466 -42.96 -68.05 63.47
C ASN A 466 -42.51 -67.89 62.02
N GLU A 467 -42.99 -66.87 61.30
CA GLU A 467 -42.51 -66.55 59.95
C GLU A 467 -41.00 -66.21 59.94
N GLY A 468 -40.51 -65.51 60.97
CA GLY A 468 -39.09 -65.23 61.17
C GLY A 468 -38.27 -66.51 61.39
N LYS A 469 -38.76 -67.42 62.23
CA LYS A 469 -38.13 -68.74 62.46
C LYS A 469 -38.12 -69.59 61.20
N ASP A 470 -39.19 -69.57 60.41
CA ASP A 470 -39.23 -70.26 59.12
C ASP A 470 -38.28 -69.63 58.10
N SER A 471 -38.13 -68.30 58.14
CA SER A 471 -37.12 -67.59 57.33
C SER A 471 -35.70 -68.01 57.72
N LEU A 472 -35.39 -68.16 59.03
CA LEU A 472 -34.11 -68.72 59.50
C LEU A 472 -33.87 -70.14 58.97
N LYS A 473 -34.85 -71.03 59.07
CA LYS A 473 -34.74 -72.41 58.56
C LYS A 473 -34.47 -72.44 57.05
N LYS A 474 -35.11 -71.53 56.31
CA LYS A 474 -34.91 -71.35 54.86
C LYS A 474 -33.63 -70.58 54.51
N LYS A 475 -32.79 -70.25 55.50
CA LYS A 475 -31.57 -69.43 55.36
C LYS A 475 -31.82 -68.04 54.77
N LYS A 476 -33.06 -67.54 54.81
CA LYS A 476 -33.41 -66.17 54.44
C LYS A 476 -33.13 -65.25 55.62
N PHE A 477 -31.86 -65.10 55.96
CA PHE A 477 -31.44 -64.42 57.18
C PHE A 477 -31.82 -62.92 57.22
N PRO A 478 -31.72 -62.14 56.13
CA PRO A 478 -32.20 -60.75 56.11
C PRO A 478 -33.69 -60.63 56.40
N ASP A 479 -34.50 -61.49 55.78
CA ASP A 479 -35.95 -61.54 55.99
C ASP A 479 -36.32 -61.95 57.41
N ALA A 480 -35.54 -62.84 58.02
CA ALA A 480 -35.72 -63.24 59.41
C ALA A 480 -35.36 -62.09 60.37
N LEU A 481 -34.22 -61.43 60.12
CA LEU A 481 -33.74 -60.31 60.93
C LEU A 481 -34.76 -59.17 60.94
N LYS A 482 -35.27 -58.78 59.76
CA LYS A 482 -36.28 -57.72 59.63
C LYS A 482 -37.53 -58.00 60.46
N LYS A 483 -38.01 -59.25 60.47
CA LYS A 483 -39.17 -59.67 61.29
C LYS A 483 -38.89 -59.61 62.78
N PHE A 484 -37.72 -60.06 63.23
CA PHE A 484 -37.36 -60.03 64.64
C PHE A 484 -37.07 -58.61 65.15
N GLU A 485 -36.40 -57.77 64.36
CA GLU A 485 -36.15 -56.37 64.72
C GLU A 485 -37.45 -55.56 64.80
N LEU A 486 -38.43 -55.86 63.94
CA LEU A 486 -39.78 -55.28 64.05
C LEU A 486 -40.42 -55.60 65.40
N ILE A 487 -40.42 -56.86 65.83
CA ILE A 487 -40.99 -57.22 67.14
C ILE A 487 -40.21 -56.58 68.28
N LYS A 488 -38.88 -56.56 68.21
CA LYS A 488 -38.03 -55.92 69.23
C LYS A 488 -38.26 -54.41 69.35
N SER A 489 -38.52 -53.70 68.25
CA SER A 489 -38.76 -52.26 68.30
C SER A 489 -40.10 -51.88 68.95
N ILE A 490 -41.06 -52.82 68.96
CA ILE A 490 -42.38 -52.66 69.56
C ILE A 490 -42.39 -53.15 71.01
N ASP A 491 -41.89 -54.37 71.26
CA ASP A 491 -41.76 -54.99 72.58
C ASP A 491 -40.32 -55.48 72.79
N ALA A 492 -39.53 -54.64 73.47
CA ALA A 492 -38.13 -54.93 73.75
C ALA A 492 -37.92 -56.15 74.66
N ASN A 493 -38.95 -56.54 75.43
CA ASN A 493 -38.89 -57.66 76.38
C ASN A 493 -39.53 -58.94 75.82
N TYR A 494 -39.84 -58.98 74.52
CA TYR A 494 -40.44 -60.16 73.90
C TYR A 494 -39.56 -61.41 74.10
N PRO A 495 -40.10 -62.54 74.60
CA PRO A 495 -39.32 -63.71 74.96
C PRO A 495 -38.46 -64.25 73.82
N GLY A 496 -37.15 -64.39 74.07
CA GLY A 496 -36.18 -64.97 73.12
C GLY A 496 -35.79 -64.07 71.94
N ILE A 497 -36.29 -62.84 71.85
CA ILE A 497 -36.10 -62.00 70.65
C ILE A 497 -34.62 -61.70 70.34
N ASN A 498 -33.81 -61.47 71.37
CA ASN A 498 -32.38 -61.22 71.20
C ASN A 498 -31.63 -62.44 70.66
N GLN A 499 -32.03 -63.67 71.06
CA GLN A 499 -31.45 -64.90 70.54
C GLN A 499 -31.79 -65.10 69.06
N TYR A 500 -33.04 -64.81 68.67
CA TYR A 500 -33.48 -64.89 67.27
C TYR A 500 -32.74 -63.88 66.38
N ILE A 501 -32.55 -62.65 66.87
CA ILE A 501 -31.75 -61.62 66.17
C ILE A 501 -30.30 -62.05 66.04
N ALA A 502 -29.69 -62.56 67.12
CA ALA A 502 -28.31 -63.05 67.08
C ALA A 502 -28.14 -64.21 66.08
N ALA A 503 -29.09 -65.15 66.04
CA ALA A 503 -29.09 -66.25 65.07
C ALA A 503 -29.23 -65.76 63.63
N ALA A 504 -30.11 -64.77 63.37
CA ALA A 504 -30.25 -64.17 62.05
C ALA A 504 -28.97 -63.45 61.62
N ARG A 505 -28.36 -62.65 62.51
CA ARG A 505 -27.09 -61.96 62.24
C ARG A 505 -25.93 -62.93 62.00
N GLY A 506 -25.79 -63.96 62.84
CA GLY A 506 -24.79 -65.01 62.67
C GLY A 506 -24.93 -65.76 61.34
N GLY A 507 -26.17 -66.03 60.91
CA GLY A 507 -26.46 -66.60 59.60
C GLY A 507 -26.03 -65.71 58.44
N MET A 508 -26.33 -64.40 58.49
CA MET A 508 -25.89 -63.45 57.47
C MET A 508 -24.36 -63.35 57.39
N THR A 509 -23.65 -63.40 58.52
CA THR A 509 -22.17 -63.38 58.52
C THR A 509 -21.58 -64.65 57.92
N ALA A 510 -22.20 -65.81 58.16
CA ALA A 510 -21.77 -67.07 57.55
C ALA A 510 -22.12 -67.13 56.05
N GLU A 511 -23.24 -66.53 55.63
CA GLU A 511 -23.66 -66.49 54.22
C GLU A 511 -22.84 -65.49 53.39
N LYS A 512 -22.40 -64.37 53.98
CA LYS A 512 -21.37 -63.51 53.34
C LYS A 512 -20.05 -64.25 53.11
N ASP A 513 -19.80 -65.33 53.85
CA ASP A 513 -18.61 -66.15 53.76
C ASP A 513 -18.85 -67.47 53.00
N ASN A 514 -19.80 -67.46 52.05
CA ASN A 514 -20.27 -68.62 51.27
C ASN A 514 -19.23 -69.33 50.39
N LEU A 515 -18.02 -68.78 50.24
CA LEU A 515 -16.94 -69.41 49.47
C LEU A 515 -16.21 -70.44 50.35
N THR A 516 -16.02 -71.65 49.83
CA THR A 516 -15.15 -72.62 50.51
C THR A 516 -13.72 -72.06 50.60
N VAL A 517 -12.92 -72.56 51.55
CA VAL A 517 -11.50 -72.18 51.65
C VAL A 517 -10.75 -72.43 50.33
N ALA A 518 -11.13 -73.48 49.59
CA ALA A 518 -10.59 -73.77 48.26
C ALA A 518 -11.00 -72.71 47.22
N ASP A 519 -12.28 -72.30 47.20
CA ASP A 519 -12.77 -71.28 46.26
C ASP A 519 -12.15 -69.91 46.52
N LYS A 520 -11.95 -69.52 47.80
CA LYS A 520 -11.27 -68.27 48.15
C LYS A 520 -9.82 -68.25 47.65
N ARG A 521 -9.09 -69.36 47.80
CA ARG A 521 -7.72 -69.50 47.28
C ARG A 521 -7.70 -69.41 45.76
N GLU A 522 -8.67 -70.02 45.08
CA GLU A 522 -8.78 -69.98 43.62
C GLU A 522 -9.16 -68.58 43.10
N VAL A 523 -10.05 -67.87 43.78
CA VAL A 523 -10.39 -66.46 43.47
C VAL A 523 -9.14 -65.58 43.57
N GLU A 524 -8.38 -65.69 44.65
CA GLU A 524 -7.14 -64.90 44.83
C GLU A 524 -6.10 -65.22 43.75
N ARG A 525 -5.89 -66.52 43.46
CA ARG A 525 -4.98 -66.97 42.39
C ARG A 525 -5.38 -66.39 41.03
N ARG A 526 -6.68 -66.41 40.71
CA ARG A 526 -7.19 -65.85 39.45
C ARG A 526 -7.13 -64.33 39.40
N LEU A 527 -7.31 -63.63 40.52
CA LEU A 527 -7.11 -62.18 40.60
C LEU A 527 -5.66 -61.81 40.28
N GLN A 528 -4.70 -62.52 40.87
CA GLN A 528 -3.27 -62.31 40.61
C GLN A 528 -2.92 -62.61 39.15
N LEU A 529 -3.47 -63.68 38.59
CA LEU A 529 -3.27 -64.05 37.19
C LEU A 529 -3.87 -62.99 36.25
N ALA A 530 -5.08 -62.51 36.53
CA ALA A 530 -5.74 -61.44 35.78
C ALA A 530 -4.90 -60.15 35.78
N GLY A 531 -4.39 -59.76 36.96
CA GLY A 531 -3.50 -58.61 37.11
C GLY A 531 -2.19 -58.77 36.33
N THR A 532 -1.61 -59.98 36.32
CA THR A 532 -0.38 -60.29 35.58
C THR A 532 -0.59 -60.15 34.07
N TYR A 533 -1.66 -60.74 33.54
CA TYR A 533 -2.02 -60.58 32.13
C TYR A 533 -2.31 -59.12 31.77
N TYR A 534 -3.05 -58.40 32.62
CA TYR A 534 -3.35 -56.99 32.42
C TYR A 534 -2.07 -56.13 32.37
N GLN A 535 -1.09 -56.37 33.25
CA GLN A 535 0.19 -55.66 33.30
C GLN A 535 1.07 -55.92 32.07
N ARG A 536 1.02 -57.14 31.51
CA ARG A 536 1.74 -57.47 30.27
C ARG A 536 1.23 -56.68 29.06
N GLY A 537 -0.03 -56.26 29.08
CA GLY A 537 -0.63 -55.45 28.03
C GLY A 537 -0.81 -56.18 26.69
N GLY A 538 -1.49 -55.53 25.75
CA GLY A 538 -1.80 -56.12 24.43
C GLY A 538 -3.12 -56.90 24.43
N ARG A 539 -3.76 -56.96 23.26
CA ARG A 539 -5.13 -57.47 23.08
C ARG A 539 -5.32 -58.88 23.63
N ASP A 540 -4.43 -59.81 23.25
CA ASP A 540 -4.53 -61.21 23.67
C ASP A 540 -4.41 -61.35 25.19
N ASN A 541 -3.49 -60.62 25.81
CA ASN A 541 -3.35 -60.64 27.26
C ASN A 541 -4.56 -59.99 27.96
N TYR A 542 -5.14 -58.93 27.41
CA TYR A 542 -6.38 -58.36 27.94
C TYR A 542 -7.54 -59.36 27.84
N GLU A 543 -7.68 -60.09 26.74
CA GLU A 543 -8.68 -61.15 26.60
C GLU A 543 -8.46 -62.27 27.64
N GLN A 544 -7.21 -62.68 27.88
CA GLN A 544 -6.90 -63.66 28.93
C GLN A 544 -7.21 -63.14 30.36
N ALA A 545 -6.89 -61.88 30.66
CA ALA A 545 -7.25 -61.26 31.92
C ALA A 545 -8.78 -61.20 32.11
N LEU A 546 -9.51 -60.88 31.05
CA LEU A 546 -10.98 -60.82 31.08
C LEU A 546 -11.61 -62.18 31.38
N VAL A 547 -11.07 -63.28 30.85
CA VAL A 547 -11.53 -64.64 31.18
C VAL A 547 -11.43 -64.90 32.68
N GLN A 548 -10.33 -64.48 33.32
CA GLN A 548 -10.15 -64.66 34.75
C GLN A 548 -11.13 -63.81 35.56
N TYR A 549 -11.27 -62.53 35.22
CA TYR A 549 -12.23 -61.65 35.91
C TYR A 549 -13.66 -62.13 35.76
N ARG A 550 -14.10 -62.55 34.56
CA ARG A 550 -15.44 -63.09 34.33
C ARG A 550 -15.72 -64.34 35.17
N TRP A 551 -14.75 -65.23 35.27
CA TRP A 551 -14.86 -66.43 36.12
C TRP A 551 -15.13 -66.06 37.58
N ILE A 552 -14.43 -65.03 38.09
CA ILE A 552 -14.61 -64.53 39.45
C ILE A 552 -15.98 -63.88 39.59
N THR A 553 -16.37 -62.95 38.70
CA THR A 553 -17.66 -62.25 38.78
C THR A 553 -18.87 -63.18 38.70
N GLN A 554 -18.73 -64.36 38.07
CA GLN A 554 -19.79 -65.37 38.02
C GLN A 554 -19.98 -66.12 39.34
N ARG A 555 -18.93 -66.25 40.15
CA ARG A 555 -18.93 -67.02 41.42
C ARG A 555 -19.01 -66.13 42.65
N ASP A 556 -18.40 -64.97 42.55
CA ASP A 556 -18.39 -63.90 43.55
C ASP A 556 -18.79 -62.59 42.85
N PRO A 557 -20.10 -62.37 42.62
CA PRO A 557 -20.59 -61.15 41.97
C PRO A 557 -20.33 -59.86 42.76
N GLU A 558 -20.01 -59.97 44.06
CA GLU A 558 -19.68 -58.84 44.93
C GLU A 558 -18.18 -58.52 44.94
N ASN A 559 -17.35 -59.28 44.20
CA ASN A 559 -15.93 -59.02 44.08
C ASN A 559 -15.65 -57.72 43.30
N VAL A 560 -15.55 -56.61 44.02
CA VAL A 560 -15.35 -55.27 43.46
C VAL A 560 -14.13 -55.22 42.52
N LYS A 561 -13.02 -55.87 42.89
CA LYS A 561 -11.81 -55.91 42.06
C LYS A 561 -12.05 -56.59 40.72
N ALA A 562 -12.75 -57.72 40.71
CA ALA A 562 -13.03 -58.44 39.48
C ALA A 562 -14.07 -57.74 38.60
N VAL A 563 -15.10 -57.14 39.19
CA VAL A 563 -16.12 -56.36 38.47
C VAL A 563 -15.50 -55.14 37.79
N ILE A 564 -14.68 -54.37 38.52
CA ILE A 564 -13.97 -53.21 37.95
C ILE A 564 -12.97 -53.66 36.88
N GLY A 565 -12.20 -54.73 37.15
CA GLY A 565 -11.23 -55.28 36.21
C GLY A 565 -11.85 -55.75 34.90
N ALA A 566 -12.96 -56.49 34.97
CA ALA A 566 -13.72 -56.91 33.80
C ALA A 566 -14.26 -55.70 33.02
N ASN A 567 -14.93 -54.77 33.70
CA ASN A 567 -15.49 -53.58 33.06
C ASN A 567 -14.42 -52.76 32.32
N LYS A 568 -13.26 -52.58 32.95
CA LYS A 568 -12.13 -51.84 32.39
C LYS A 568 -11.64 -52.44 31.08
N ILE A 569 -11.41 -53.75 31.07
CA ILE A 569 -10.93 -54.45 29.87
C ILE A 569 -11.99 -54.48 28.79
N GLU A 570 -13.24 -54.79 29.14
CA GLU A 570 -14.31 -54.83 28.16
C GLU A 570 -14.55 -53.46 27.49
N SER A 571 -14.53 -52.38 28.27
CA SER A 571 -14.65 -51.02 27.73
C SER A 571 -13.49 -50.69 26.79
N MET A 572 -12.25 -51.11 27.15
CA MET A 572 -11.07 -50.95 26.31
C MET A 572 -11.16 -51.74 24.99
N LEU A 573 -11.69 -52.97 25.03
CA LEU A 573 -11.87 -53.82 23.84
C LEU A 573 -13.03 -53.36 22.95
N ARG A 574 -14.06 -52.73 23.51
CA ARG A 574 -15.21 -52.19 22.76
C ARG A 574 -14.92 -50.84 22.12
N ILE A 575 -14.24 -49.94 22.84
CA ILE A 575 -14.06 -48.55 22.39
C ILE A 575 -12.91 -48.48 21.38
N GLU A 576 -13.30 -48.51 20.11
CA GLU A 576 -12.42 -48.16 19.01
C GLU A 576 -12.37 -46.64 18.77
N PRO A 577 -11.26 -46.10 18.21
CA PRO A 577 -11.17 -44.70 17.84
C PRO A 577 -12.24 -44.33 16.82
N GLY A 578 -13.11 -43.38 17.15
CA GLY A 578 -14.08 -42.80 16.21
C GLY A 578 -15.53 -43.27 16.33
N GLN A 579 -15.86 -44.20 17.24
CA GLN A 579 -17.26 -44.54 17.56
C GLN A 579 -17.83 -43.64 18.69
N GLY A 580 -17.62 -42.33 18.56
CA GLY A 580 -18.43 -41.32 19.24
C GLY A 580 -19.55 -40.89 18.31
N ALA A 581 -20.62 -40.33 18.84
CA ALA A 581 -21.78 -39.78 18.11
C ALA A 581 -21.43 -38.59 17.18
N ALA A 582 -20.41 -38.73 16.33
CA ALA A 582 -20.16 -37.87 15.20
C ALA A 582 -21.22 -38.21 14.15
N GLY A 583 -22.18 -37.30 13.99
CA GLY A 583 -23.20 -37.38 12.96
C GLY A 583 -22.58 -37.77 11.63
N LYS A 584 -23.31 -38.64 10.91
CA LYS A 584 -23.00 -39.13 9.56
C LYS A 584 -22.63 -37.97 8.63
N LYS A 585 -21.36 -37.54 8.60
CA LYS A 585 -20.84 -36.84 7.43
C LYS A 585 -20.89 -37.84 6.27
N PRO A 586 -21.46 -37.48 5.11
CA PRO A 586 -21.40 -38.33 3.93
C PRO A 586 -19.94 -38.70 3.67
N ARG A 587 -19.64 -40.00 3.64
CA ARG A 587 -18.28 -40.48 3.37
C ARG A 587 -18.06 -40.37 1.86
N LEU A 588 -17.40 -39.31 1.41
CA LEU A 588 -17.08 -39.06 0.00
C LEU A 588 -16.14 -40.15 -0.55
N THR A 589 -16.34 -40.58 -1.79
CA THR A 589 -15.39 -41.47 -2.48
C THR A 589 -14.07 -40.74 -2.77
N PRO A 590 -12.95 -41.45 -3.03
CA PRO A 590 -11.70 -40.83 -3.44
C PRO A 590 -11.86 -39.89 -4.65
N GLU A 591 -12.66 -40.29 -5.64
CA GLU A 591 -12.96 -39.49 -6.83
C GLU A 591 -13.74 -38.22 -6.48
N GLN A 592 -14.75 -38.32 -5.61
CA GLN A 592 -15.51 -37.17 -5.14
C GLN A 592 -14.63 -36.19 -4.35
N ASN A 593 -13.73 -36.68 -3.50
CA ASN A 593 -12.77 -35.85 -2.76
C ASN A 593 -11.83 -35.09 -3.72
N GLN A 594 -11.33 -35.77 -4.77
CA GLN A 594 -10.48 -35.13 -5.77
C GLN A 594 -11.23 -34.05 -6.54
N LEU A 595 -12.51 -34.29 -6.86
CA LEU A 595 -13.36 -33.34 -7.55
C LEU A 595 -13.69 -32.12 -6.68
N VAL A 596 -13.98 -32.33 -5.39
CA VAL A 596 -14.15 -31.26 -4.38
C VAL A 596 -12.91 -30.38 -4.32
N LYS A 597 -11.72 -30.97 -4.16
CA LYS A 597 -10.45 -30.22 -4.15
C LYS A 597 -10.25 -29.41 -5.42
N LYS A 598 -10.45 -30.04 -6.58
CA LYS A 598 -10.31 -29.39 -7.89
C LYS A 598 -11.21 -28.15 -8.01
N TYR A 599 -12.50 -28.28 -7.74
CA TYR A 599 -13.44 -27.15 -7.83
C TYR A 599 -13.17 -26.08 -6.76
N TYR A 600 -12.79 -26.49 -5.54
CA TYR A 600 -12.49 -25.55 -4.48
C TYR A 600 -11.29 -24.64 -4.82
N TYR A 601 -10.19 -25.23 -5.30
CA TYR A 601 -9.00 -24.47 -5.72
C TYR A 601 -9.23 -23.66 -6.99
N SER A 602 -10.01 -24.18 -7.94
CA SER A 602 -10.49 -23.43 -9.10
C SER A 602 -11.23 -22.15 -8.69
N GLY A 603 -12.13 -22.25 -7.71
CA GLY A 603 -12.83 -21.09 -7.16
C GLY A 603 -11.89 -20.08 -6.48
N ILE A 604 -10.87 -20.55 -5.75
CA ILE A 604 -9.83 -19.68 -5.17
C ILE A 604 -9.09 -18.91 -6.28
N ASN A 605 -8.69 -19.57 -7.36
CA ASN A 605 -7.99 -18.92 -8.49
C ASN A 605 -8.84 -17.83 -9.17
N TYR A 606 -10.15 -18.05 -9.33
CA TYR A 606 -11.03 -17.00 -9.85
C TYR A 606 -11.21 -15.84 -8.86
N TYR A 607 -11.29 -16.14 -7.56
CA TYR A 607 -11.40 -15.13 -6.51
C TYR A 607 -10.16 -14.22 -6.48
N THR A 608 -8.96 -14.79 -6.59
CA THR A 608 -7.70 -14.01 -6.64
C THR A 608 -7.59 -13.13 -7.89
N SER A 609 -8.28 -13.52 -8.96
CA SER A 609 -8.38 -12.75 -10.20
C SER A 609 -9.53 -11.72 -10.19
N ASN A 610 -10.12 -11.45 -9.01
CA ASN A 610 -11.32 -10.60 -8.82
C ASN A 610 -12.54 -11.04 -9.64
N ASN A 611 -12.58 -12.28 -10.13
CA ASN A 611 -13.72 -12.83 -10.84
C ASN A 611 -14.66 -13.53 -9.86
N PHE A 612 -15.30 -12.73 -9.01
CA PHE A 612 -16.10 -13.22 -7.88
C PHE A 612 -17.27 -14.12 -8.31
N GLN A 613 -17.89 -13.83 -9.46
CA GLN A 613 -19.00 -14.65 -9.97
C GLN A 613 -18.52 -16.06 -10.35
N LYS A 614 -17.43 -16.18 -11.12
CA LYS A 614 -16.86 -17.50 -11.46
C LYS A 614 -16.37 -18.25 -10.23
N ALA A 615 -15.81 -17.55 -9.24
CA ALA A 615 -15.42 -18.15 -7.97
C ALA A 615 -16.62 -18.79 -7.24
N ILE A 616 -17.75 -18.07 -7.17
CA ILE A 616 -18.99 -18.57 -6.59
C ILE A 616 -19.49 -19.80 -7.35
N ASP A 617 -19.45 -19.79 -8.68
CA ASP A 617 -19.92 -20.91 -9.50
C ASP A 617 -19.10 -22.18 -9.25
N GLU A 618 -17.77 -22.07 -9.15
CA GLU A 618 -16.90 -23.19 -8.80
C GLU A 618 -17.16 -23.72 -7.37
N TRP A 619 -17.32 -22.84 -6.38
CA TRP A 619 -17.64 -23.28 -5.01
C TRP A 619 -19.06 -23.86 -4.88
N ARG A 620 -20.00 -23.48 -5.73
CA ARG A 620 -21.31 -24.14 -5.79
C ARG A 620 -21.20 -25.59 -6.27
N LYS A 621 -20.26 -25.90 -7.18
CA LYS A 621 -19.96 -27.29 -7.57
C LYS A 621 -19.41 -28.10 -6.39
N VAL A 622 -18.59 -27.48 -5.53
CA VAL A 622 -18.15 -28.12 -4.27
C VAL A 622 -19.35 -28.48 -3.39
N LEU A 623 -20.27 -27.54 -3.18
CA LEU A 623 -21.46 -27.77 -2.35
C LEU A 623 -22.47 -28.75 -2.94
N ALA A 624 -22.44 -28.98 -4.25
CA ALA A 624 -23.24 -30.02 -4.89
C ALA A 624 -22.73 -31.44 -4.55
N ILE A 625 -21.43 -31.58 -4.22
CA ILE A 625 -20.80 -32.87 -3.88
C ILE A 625 -20.72 -33.04 -2.36
N ASP A 626 -20.28 -31.99 -1.65
CA ASP A 626 -20.26 -31.91 -0.19
C ASP A 626 -21.10 -30.71 0.29
N PRO A 627 -22.41 -30.93 0.53
CA PRO A 627 -23.29 -29.89 1.07
C PRO A 627 -22.88 -29.37 2.45
N THR A 628 -21.99 -30.06 3.15
CA THR A 628 -21.51 -29.67 4.49
C THR A 628 -20.18 -28.89 4.46
N HIS A 629 -19.60 -28.66 3.28
CA HIS A 629 -18.31 -27.99 3.14
C HIS A 629 -18.34 -26.54 3.65
N VAL A 630 -17.82 -26.32 4.86
CA VAL A 630 -17.93 -25.04 5.57
C VAL A 630 -17.21 -23.91 4.84
N LYS A 631 -16.00 -24.15 4.33
CA LYS A 631 -15.21 -23.11 3.66
C LYS A 631 -15.83 -22.63 2.36
N ALA A 632 -16.31 -23.53 1.49
CA ALA A 632 -17.02 -23.16 0.28
C ALA A 632 -18.23 -22.25 0.58
N LYS A 633 -19.04 -22.57 1.61
CA LYS A 633 -20.15 -21.71 2.05
C LYS A 633 -19.68 -20.32 2.50
N ASN A 634 -18.64 -20.27 3.34
CA ASN A 634 -18.10 -19.00 3.85
C ASN A 634 -17.50 -18.15 2.73
N ASN A 635 -16.78 -18.77 1.79
CA ASN A 635 -16.17 -18.08 0.67
C ASN A 635 -17.23 -17.54 -0.30
N ILE A 636 -18.31 -18.30 -0.57
CA ILE A 636 -19.47 -17.78 -1.32
C ILE A 636 -20.07 -16.57 -0.62
N ARG A 637 -20.30 -16.63 0.70
CA ARG A 637 -20.85 -15.50 1.48
C ARG A 637 -19.94 -14.26 1.38
N LYS A 638 -18.63 -14.43 1.51
CA LYS A 638 -17.65 -13.33 1.34
C LYS A 638 -17.72 -12.72 -0.07
N SER A 639 -17.72 -13.55 -1.11
CA SER A 639 -17.82 -13.08 -2.50
C SER A 639 -19.13 -12.39 -2.83
N LEU A 640 -20.25 -12.84 -2.25
CA LEU A 640 -21.55 -12.18 -2.41
C LEU A 640 -21.56 -10.78 -1.78
N ALA A 641 -20.94 -10.61 -0.61
CA ALA A 641 -20.78 -9.31 0.01
C ALA A 641 -19.97 -8.34 -0.87
N PHE A 642 -18.90 -8.79 -1.53
CA PHE A 642 -18.15 -7.97 -2.51
C PHE A 642 -18.97 -7.58 -3.74
N LEU A 643 -19.98 -8.37 -4.11
CA LEU A 643 -20.91 -8.07 -5.20
C LEU A 643 -22.14 -7.26 -4.73
N GLY A 644 -22.22 -6.90 -3.44
CA GLY A 644 -23.34 -6.15 -2.87
C GLY A 644 -24.65 -6.95 -2.81
N ARG A 645 -24.58 -8.28 -2.67
CA ARG A 645 -25.73 -9.19 -2.69
C ARG A 645 -25.91 -9.98 -1.41
#